data_AF-A0A9D9GNP2-F1
#
_entry.id   AF-A0A9D9GNP2-F1
#
_cell.length_a   1.000
_cell.length_b   1.000
_cell.length_c   1.000
_cell.angle_alpha   90.00
_cell.angle_beta   90.00
_cell.angle_gamma   90.00
#
_symmetry.space_group_name_H-M   'P 1'
#
loop_
_entity.id
_entity.type
_entity.pdbx_description
1 polymer ?
#
loop_
_entity_poly.entity_id
_entity_poly.type
_entity_poly.pdbx_seq_one_letter_code
_entity_poly.pdbx_strand_id
1 'polypeptide(L)'
;MKESARTSLLFIIIIMLTVSVAAKIKLPKLISDGMVLQRETELTIWGWASPKEHVEIEFMGKTYATISDKKGNWDIKLPKLKAGGPYKMIIKGENTITIKDIFIGDVWLCSGQSNMELTMQRAKPLYEDEVANASNPNIRQFEVPDVYNFNAPQKDLPSGKWVIVTPKTILKFSAVAYFFVKELYEIYKIPIGLINASLGGSPAEAWMSEEALKEFPHYLQEAYKYRDSTLIKKIQKEDRQRISSWYRELHKKDLGYKNSEKPWYSLDIDTTDWLPFNLPGYWADRGAGNLNGVLWFRKTFNISSDKAGKPARLLLGRIIDADSVFVNGIFVGTVSYQYPPRRYKVPDGVLKEGKNEIVIRVINNAGKGGFVPDKPYMLIVKGDTIDLKGKWLYKVGAEMPPLKGKTFIQWKPMGLFNAMIAPLLKYKIKGVIWYQGESNISRAIEYRKLFPALIKDWRKHWRNNKLPFLFVQLPNYGQPSSEPTESWWALLREAQLMALKLPYTGMAVTIDIGEWNDIHPLNKKDVGKRLALWARKIAYGEKDIVYSGPIYKKMKKKGGEIILYFEHAGSGLVAKGTELQGFSIAGQDKKFVGAKAEIIGKNKVVVWSEKVKKPVAVRYAWADNPEGANLYNKEELPASPFRTDNW
;
A
#
# COMPACT_ATOMS: atom_id res chain seq x y z
N MET A 1 -38.07 10.74 81.89
CA MET A 1 -39.42 11.26 81.55
C MET A 1 -39.58 11.11 80.04
N LYS A 2 -40.26 10.05 79.55
CA LYS A 2 -41.67 10.03 79.08
C LYS A 2 -41.93 11.10 78.00
N GLU A 3 -42.47 10.89 76.80
CA GLU A 3 -43.14 9.83 76.01
C GLU A 3 -43.09 10.36 74.52
N SER A 4 -42.84 9.56 73.47
CA SER A 4 -43.83 8.86 72.60
C SER A 4 -45.01 9.76 72.14
N ALA A 5 -45.52 9.81 70.90
CA ALA A 5 -45.33 9.13 69.61
C ALA A 5 -46.32 9.79 68.61
N ARG A 6 -46.11 9.67 67.28
CA ARG A 6 -47.12 9.14 66.30
C ARG A 6 -46.80 9.39 64.81
N THR A 7 -46.57 8.26 64.12
CA THR A 7 -47.15 7.85 62.82
C THR A 7 -47.07 8.76 61.59
N SER A 8 -46.33 8.32 60.56
CA SER A 8 -46.93 7.73 59.35
C SER A 8 -45.84 7.05 58.50
N LEU A 9 -45.93 5.73 58.40
CA LEU A 9 -45.06 4.86 57.60
C LEU A 9 -45.74 4.65 56.24
N LEU A 10 -45.22 5.25 55.16
CA LEU A 10 -45.63 4.91 53.79
C LEU A 10 -44.54 4.02 53.17
N PHE A 11 -44.81 2.72 53.13
CA PHE A 11 -43.96 1.72 52.49
C PHE A 11 -44.16 1.79 50.97
N ILE A 12 -43.28 2.46 50.24
CA ILE A 12 -43.20 2.33 48.78
C ILE A 12 -42.22 1.20 48.47
N ILE A 13 -42.78 0.02 48.17
CA ILE A 13 -42.05 -1.11 47.60
C ILE A 13 -41.73 -0.75 46.14
N ILE A 14 -40.51 -0.28 45.87
CA ILE A 14 -39.97 -0.19 44.52
C ILE A 14 -39.56 -1.61 44.10
N ILE A 15 -40.43 -2.27 43.36
CA ILE A 15 -40.10 -3.48 42.61
C ILE A 15 -39.09 -3.08 41.54
N MET A 16 -37.80 -3.34 41.78
CA MET A 16 -36.79 -3.37 40.71
C MET A 16 -37.14 -4.51 39.76
N LEU A 17 -37.89 -4.21 38.71
CA LEU A 17 -37.94 -5.02 37.49
C LEU A 17 -36.53 -5.10 36.92
N THR A 18 -35.80 -6.15 37.31
CA THR A 18 -34.57 -6.56 36.63
C THR A 18 -34.98 -7.13 35.29
N VAL A 19 -35.11 -6.26 34.29
CA VAL A 19 -35.15 -6.69 32.89
C VAL A 19 -33.81 -7.33 32.61
N SER A 20 -33.74 -8.66 32.69
CA SER A 20 -32.59 -9.42 32.25
C SER A 20 -32.47 -9.21 30.76
N VAL A 21 -31.59 -8.28 30.36
CA VAL A 21 -31.19 -8.13 28.96
C VAL A 21 -30.37 -9.38 28.62
N ALA A 22 -31.06 -10.40 28.10
CA ALA A 22 -30.44 -11.61 27.57
C ALA A 22 -29.50 -11.21 26.41
N ALA A 23 -28.19 -11.28 26.65
CA ALA A 23 -27.18 -10.90 25.68
C ALA A 23 -26.96 -12.06 24.71
N LYS A 24 -27.66 -12.01 23.58
CA LYS A 24 -27.50 -12.96 22.46
C LYS A 24 -26.03 -13.15 22.06
N ILE A 25 -25.68 -14.38 21.66
CA ILE A 25 -24.40 -14.70 21.01
C ILE A 25 -24.11 -13.66 19.91
N LYS A 26 -22.89 -13.12 19.95
CA LYS A 26 -22.31 -12.23 18.96
C LYS A 26 -20.94 -12.75 18.53
N LEU A 27 -20.69 -12.74 17.23
CA LEU A 27 -19.41 -13.12 16.65
C LEU A 27 -18.55 -11.91 16.27
N PRO A 28 -17.22 -12.04 16.26
CA PRO A 28 -16.34 -11.06 15.64
C PRO A 28 -16.61 -10.96 14.14
N LYS A 29 -16.34 -9.81 13.53
CA LYS A 29 -16.63 -9.57 12.10
C LYS A 29 -15.92 -10.56 11.16
N LEU A 30 -14.73 -11.04 11.54
CA LEU A 30 -13.98 -12.04 10.77
C LEU A 30 -14.69 -13.39 10.66
N ILE A 31 -15.47 -13.76 11.68
CA ILE A 31 -16.23 -15.01 11.70
C ILE A 31 -17.61 -14.70 11.13
N SER A 32 -17.70 -14.79 9.81
CA SER A 32 -18.89 -14.44 9.02
C SER A 32 -18.99 -15.28 7.77
N ASP A 33 -20.11 -15.14 7.05
CA ASP A 33 -20.35 -15.84 5.80
C ASP A 33 -19.20 -15.66 4.81
N GLY A 34 -18.85 -16.74 4.13
CA GLY A 34 -17.83 -16.73 3.11
C GLY A 34 -16.39 -16.77 3.60
N MET A 35 -16.15 -16.96 4.90
CA MET A 35 -14.80 -17.00 5.47
C MET A 35 -13.96 -18.20 4.98
N VAL A 36 -12.63 -18.03 5.04
CA VAL A 36 -11.66 -19.11 4.84
C VAL A 36 -10.91 -19.33 6.14
N LEU A 37 -11.06 -20.50 6.74
CA LEU A 37 -10.32 -20.92 7.93
C LEU A 37 -9.01 -21.62 7.54
N GLN A 38 -7.93 -21.35 8.28
CA GLN A 38 -6.63 -21.95 8.00
C GLN A 38 -6.65 -23.48 8.21
N ARG A 39 -6.28 -24.22 7.17
CA ARG A 39 -6.12 -25.68 7.21
C ARG A 39 -4.92 -26.13 8.04
N GLU A 40 -4.91 -27.41 8.42
CA GLU A 40 -3.76 -28.11 9.02
C GLU A 40 -3.24 -27.54 10.34
N THR A 41 -4.04 -26.71 11.00
CA THR A 41 -3.80 -26.19 12.34
C THR A 41 -5.05 -26.34 13.19
N GLU A 42 -4.86 -26.43 14.51
CA GLU A 42 -5.98 -26.24 15.43
C GLU A 42 -6.53 -24.82 15.24
N LEU A 43 -7.85 -24.73 15.13
CA LEU A 43 -8.58 -23.50 14.92
C LEU A 43 -9.30 -23.08 16.20
N THR A 44 -9.62 -21.80 16.29
CA THR A 44 -10.42 -21.25 17.39
C THR A 44 -11.59 -20.50 16.78
N ILE A 45 -12.80 -20.88 17.16
CA ILE A 45 -14.01 -20.08 16.93
C ILE A 45 -14.33 -19.41 18.26
N TRP A 46 -14.62 -18.11 18.25
CA TRP A 46 -14.83 -17.34 19.47
C TRP A 46 -15.92 -16.30 19.28
N GLY A 47 -16.42 -15.78 20.39
CA GLY A 47 -17.39 -14.70 20.39
C GLY A 47 -17.70 -14.19 21.79
N TRP A 48 -18.85 -13.55 21.88
CA TRP A 48 -19.43 -13.04 23.10
C TRP A 48 -20.86 -13.58 23.25
N ALA A 49 -21.32 -13.72 24.48
CA ALA A 49 -22.64 -14.27 24.86
C ALA A 49 -23.01 -13.75 26.27
N SER A 50 -24.21 -14.06 26.77
CA SER A 50 -24.58 -13.83 28.17
C SER A 50 -23.57 -14.56 29.09
N PRO A 51 -23.17 -14.02 30.25
CA PRO A 51 -22.25 -14.73 31.16
C PRO A 51 -22.81 -16.08 31.59
N LYS A 52 -21.96 -17.12 31.56
CA LYS A 52 -22.32 -18.52 31.86
C LYS A 52 -23.33 -19.15 30.90
N GLU A 53 -23.55 -18.56 29.73
CA GLU A 53 -24.38 -19.14 28.67
C GLU A 53 -23.72 -20.39 28.07
N HIS A 54 -24.51 -21.43 27.83
CA HIS A 54 -24.07 -22.62 27.11
C HIS A 54 -24.06 -22.33 25.60
N VAL A 55 -22.90 -22.49 24.97
CA VAL A 55 -22.70 -22.27 23.53
C VAL A 55 -22.30 -23.57 22.86
N GLU A 56 -23.05 -23.95 21.83
CA GLU A 56 -22.83 -25.15 21.03
C GLU A 56 -22.54 -24.80 19.57
N ILE A 57 -21.59 -25.48 18.93
CA ILE A 57 -21.26 -25.37 17.51
C ILE A 57 -21.46 -26.72 16.85
N GLU A 58 -22.31 -26.78 15.83
CA GLU A 58 -22.39 -27.88 14.87
C GLU A 58 -21.57 -27.53 13.64
N PHE A 59 -20.55 -28.33 13.36
CA PHE A 59 -19.69 -28.14 12.19
C PHE A 59 -19.15 -29.48 11.67
N MET A 60 -19.32 -29.72 10.37
CA MET A 60 -18.86 -30.93 9.68
C MET A 60 -19.32 -32.24 10.35
N GLY A 61 -20.60 -32.30 10.76
CA GLY A 61 -21.19 -33.49 11.40
C GLY A 61 -20.74 -33.73 12.85
N LYS A 62 -20.06 -32.76 13.47
CA LYS A 62 -19.63 -32.82 14.87
C LYS A 62 -20.21 -31.67 15.66
N THR A 63 -20.46 -31.92 16.93
CA THR A 63 -20.93 -30.94 17.91
C THR A 63 -19.81 -30.63 18.90
N TYR A 64 -19.59 -29.35 19.16
CA TYR A 64 -18.63 -28.84 20.13
C TYR A 64 -19.36 -27.90 21.07
N ALA A 65 -19.09 -27.94 22.38
CA ALA A 65 -19.77 -27.10 23.35
C ALA A 65 -18.78 -26.42 24.29
N THR A 66 -19.17 -25.26 24.80
CA THR A 66 -18.44 -24.50 25.83
C THR A 66 -19.43 -23.68 26.64
N ILE A 67 -18.95 -23.07 27.74
CA ILE A 67 -19.72 -22.13 28.53
C ILE A 67 -18.97 -20.79 28.52
N SER A 68 -19.69 -19.70 28.29
CA SER A 68 -19.08 -18.37 28.32
C SER A 68 -18.59 -18.00 29.72
N ASP A 69 -17.49 -17.24 29.78
CA ASP A 69 -16.91 -16.81 31.04
C ASP A 69 -17.77 -15.75 31.78
N LYS A 70 -17.33 -15.34 32.97
CA LYS A 70 -18.01 -14.29 33.76
C LYS A 70 -18.14 -12.93 33.04
N LYS A 71 -17.35 -12.71 31.97
CA LYS A 71 -17.35 -11.52 31.13
C LYS A 71 -18.07 -11.76 29.78
N GLY A 72 -18.69 -12.92 29.61
CA GLY A 72 -19.40 -13.31 28.40
C GLY A 72 -18.51 -13.75 27.24
N ASN A 73 -17.18 -13.88 27.39
CA ASN A 73 -16.34 -14.39 26.30
C ASN A 73 -16.43 -15.91 26.24
N TRP A 74 -16.44 -16.47 25.04
CA TRP A 74 -16.35 -17.90 24.82
C TRP A 74 -15.41 -18.20 23.66
N ASP A 75 -14.79 -19.38 23.69
CA ASP A 75 -14.13 -19.96 22.54
C ASP A 75 -14.23 -21.48 22.53
N ILE A 76 -14.16 -22.04 21.31
CA ILE A 76 -14.20 -23.46 21.01
C ILE A 76 -13.03 -23.78 20.09
N LYS A 77 -12.33 -24.87 20.40
CA LYS A 77 -11.25 -25.42 19.58
C LYS A 77 -11.80 -26.40 18.55
N LEU A 78 -11.46 -26.19 17.29
CA LEU A 78 -11.70 -27.17 16.24
C LEU A 78 -10.39 -27.90 15.92
N PRO A 79 -10.45 -29.21 15.63
CA PRO A 79 -9.27 -29.99 15.28
C PRO A 79 -8.65 -29.48 13.97
N LYS A 80 -7.47 -30.01 13.62
CA LYS A 80 -6.86 -29.75 12.31
C LYS A 80 -7.77 -30.28 11.20
N LEU A 81 -8.10 -29.41 10.24
CA LEU A 81 -8.98 -29.75 9.12
C LEU A 81 -8.19 -29.75 7.79
N LYS A 82 -8.60 -30.63 6.89
CA LYS A 82 -8.11 -30.67 5.49
C LYS A 82 -8.81 -29.60 4.67
N ALA A 83 -8.18 -29.18 3.57
CA ALA A 83 -8.76 -28.21 2.65
C ALA A 83 -10.10 -28.73 2.06
N GLY A 84 -11.05 -27.83 1.85
CA GLY A 84 -12.37 -28.19 1.32
C GLY A 84 -13.43 -27.11 1.58
N GLY A 85 -14.67 -27.42 1.21
CA GLY A 85 -15.84 -26.54 1.33
C GLY A 85 -16.69 -26.56 0.05
N PRO A 86 -17.78 -25.79 0.01
CA PRO A 86 -18.29 -24.94 1.09
C PRO A 86 -18.94 -25.76 2.22
N TYR A 87 -18.74 -25.32 3.46
CA TYR A 87 -19.37 -25.88 4.66
C TYR A 87 -20.35 -24.89 5.30
N LYS A 88 -21.19 -25.41 6.20
CA LYS A 88 -22.10 -24.64 7.06
C LYS A 88 -21.74 -24.90 8.53
N MET A 89 -21.75 -23.84 9.33
CA MET A 89 -21.59 -23.90 10.79
C MET A 89 -22.85 -23.33 11.45
N ILE A 90 -23.41 -24.04 12.42
CA ILE A 90 -24.54 -23.57 13.21
C ILE A 90 -24.04 -23.38 14.64
N ILE A 91 -24.28 -22.21 15.21
CA ILE A 91 -23.89 -21.84 16.57
C ILE A 91 -25.17 -21.60 17.36
N LYS A 92 -25.39 -22.36 18.44
CA LYS A 92 -26.60 -22.34 19.26
C LYS A 92 -26.28 -21.90 20.68
N GLY A 93 -27.14 -21.05 21.23
CA GLY A 93 -27.22 -20.68 22.64
C GLY A 93 -28.62 -20.12 22.87
N GLU A 94 -28.74 -18.96 23.53
CA GLU A 94 -30.01 -18.23 23.65
C GLU A 94 -30.56 -17.77 22.28
N ASN A 95 -29.68 -17.66 21.28
CA ASN A 95 -30.03 -17.50 19.87
C ASN A 95 -29.24 -18.49 19.00
N THR A 96 -29.69 -18.67 17.77
CA THR A 96 -28.97 -19.46 16.76
C THR A 96 -28.39 -18.56 15.68
N ILE A 97 -27.10 -18.73 15.37
CA ILE A 97 -26.41 -18.11 14.23
C ILE A 97 -26.04 -19.20 13.25
N THR A 98 -26.33 -19.00 11.96
CA THR A 98 -25.84 -19.87 10.89
C THR A 98 -24.82 -19.11 10.07
N ILE A 99 -23.62 -19.67 9.93
CA ILE A 99 -22.58 -19.19 9.02
C ILE A 99 -22.53 -20.14 7.82
N LYS A 100 -22.57 -19.58 6.62
CA LYS A 100 -22.58 -20.30 5.35
C LYS A 100 -21.30 -20.07 4.57
N ASP A 101 -21.07 -20.93 3.58
CA ASP A 101 -20.02 -20.75 2.58
C ASP A 101 -18.60 -20.72 3.18
N ILE A 102 -18.37 -21.57 4.19
CA ILE A 102 -17.09 -21.66 4.91
C ILE A 102 -16.14 -22.57 4.14
N PHE A 103 -14.92 -22.10 3.89
CA PHE A 103 -13.85 -22.90 3.31
C PHE A 103 -12.76 -23.19 4.33
N ILE A 104 -12.13 -24.35 4.19
CA ILE A 104 -10.88 -24.68 4.85
C ILE A 104 -9.78 -24.55 3.80
N GLY A 105 -8.78 -23.70 4.06
CA GLY A 105 -7.82 -23.27 3.04
C GLY A 105 -6.57 -22.62 3.61
N ASP A 106 -5.83 -21.88 2.78
CA ASP A 106 -4.67 -21.09 3.24
C ASP A 106 -5.08 -19.63 3.46
N VAL A 107 -4.71 -19.05 4.60
CA VAL A 107 -5.10 -17.69 4.99
C VAL A 107 -3.86 -16.80 5.08
N TRP A 108 -3.82 -15.72 4.32
CA TRP A 108 -2.69 -14.79 4.28
C TRP A 108 -3.09 -13.41 4.78
N LEU A 109 -2.29 -12.88 5.70
CA LEU A 109 -2.40 -11.48 6.12
C LEU A 109 -1.58 -10.60 5.15
N CYS A 110 -2.24 -9.63 4.54
CA CYS A 110 -1.62 -8.64 3.67
C CYS A 110 -1.56 -7.31 4.41
N SER A 111 -0.36 -6.75 4.57
CA SER A 111 -0.20 -5.52 5.34
C SER A 111 0.95 -4.65 4.84
N GLY A 112 1.08 -3.46 5.44
CA GLY A 112 2.01 -2.42 5.06
C GLY A 112 1.27 -1.16 4.63
N GLN A 113 1.79 -0.48 3.62
CA GLN A 113 1.30 0.84 3.21
C GLN A 113 0.77 0.84 1.77
N SER A 114 0.79 2.01 1.15
CA SER A 114 0.11 2.31 -0.11
C SER A 114 0.40 1.35 -1.27
N ASN A 115 1.59 0.76 -1.36
CA ASN A 115 1.92 -0.23 -2.39
C ASN A 115 1.27 -1.61 -2.14
N MET A 116 1.02 -1.99 -0.88
CA MET A 116 0.15 -3.13 -0.53
C MET A 116 -1.31 -2.77 -0.75
N GLU A 117 -1.74 -1.56 -0.38
CA GLU A 117 -3.13 -1.11 -0.48
C GLU A 117 -3.59 -0.93 -1.93
N LEU A 118 -2.66 -0.67 -2.86
CA LEU A 118 -2.95 -0.33 -4.25
C LEU A 118 -3.87 -1.36 -4.89
N THR A 119 -5.04 -0.89 -5.32
CA THR A 119 -6.11 -1.77 -5.81
C THR A 119 -5.96 -2.16 -7.28
N MET A 120 -6.58 -3.26 -7.67
CA MET A 120 -6.71 -3.64 -9.09
C MET A 120 -7.42 -2.57 -9.92
N GLN A 121 -8.30 -1.73 -9.34
CA GLN A 121 -8.86 -0.58 -10.04
C GLN A 121 -7.78 0.41 -10.49
N ARG A 122 -6.77 0.69 -9.66
CA ARG A 122 -5.67 1.60 -10.01
C ARG A 122 -4.79 0.99 -11.10
N ALA A 123 -4.52 -0.31 -11.00
CA ALA A 123 -3.72 -1.08 -11.95
C ALA A 123 -4.47 -1.49 -13.23
N LYS A 124 -5.81 -1.33 -13.28
CA LYS A 124 -6.68 -1.84 -14.34
C LYS A 124 -6.16 -1.62 -15.77
N PRO A 125 -5.63 -0.44 -16.16
CA PRO A 125 -5.20 -0.26 -17.55
C PRO A 125 -4.05 -1.15 -18.01
N LEU A 126 -3.28 -1.73 -17.09
CA LEU A 126 -2.26 -2.74 -17.44
C LEU A 126 -2.83 -4.17 -17.43
N TYR A 127 -4.03 -4.35 -16.89
CA TYR A 127 -4.63 -5.65 -16.59
C TYR A 127 -6.13 -5.68 -16.92
N GLU A 128 -6.55 -5.06 -18.02
CA GLU A 128 -7.97 -4.98 -18.39
C GLU A 128 -8.55 -6.39 -18.61
N ASP A 129 -7.79 -7.27 -19.29
CA ASP A 129 -8.18 -8.66 -19.53
C ASP A 129 -8.24 -9.50 -18.24
N GLU A 130 -7.30 -9.29 -17.32
CA GLU A 130 -7.29 -9.98 -16.02
C GLU A 130 -8.55 -9.61 -15.23
N VAL A 131 -8.91 -8.32 -15.20
CA VAL A 131 -10.11 -7.84 -14.52
C VAL A 131 -11.37 -8.38 -15.20
N ALA A 132 -11.45 -8.35 -16.53
CA ALA A 132 -12.62 -8.82 -17.27
C ALA A 132 -12.90 -10.31 -17.03
N ASN A 133 -11.85 -11.12 -16.91
CA ASN A 133 -11.94 -12.57 -16.77
C ASN A 133 -11.83 -13.08 -15.32
N ALA A 134 -11.71 -12.19 -14.34
CA ALA A 134 -11.53 -12.56 -12.94
C ALA A 134 -12.79 -13.24 -12.36
N SER A 135 -12.84 -14.57 -12.38
CA SER A 135 -13.90 -15.35 -11.72
C SER A 135 -13.29 -16.51 -10.95
N ASN A 136 -13.21 -16.37 -9.62
CA ASN A 136 -12.69 -17.44 -8.76
C ASN A 136 -13.29 -17.37 -7.34
N PRO A 137 -14.35 -18.15 -7.04
CA PRO A 137 -14.97 -18.15 -5.73
C PRO A 137 -14.10 -18.75 -4.61
N ASN A 138 -13.00 -19.42 -4.97
CA ASN A 138 -12.06 -19.99 -4.01
C ASN A 138 -11.00 -18.99 -3.53
N ILE A 139 -10.93 -17.79 -4.14
CA ILE A 139 -10.09 -16.69 -3.66
C ILE A 139 -11.01 -15.64 -3.06
N ARG A 140 -10.73 -15.25 -1.81
CA ARG A 140 -11.61 -14.37 -1.03
C ARG A 140 -10.80 -13.32 -0.29
N GLN A 141 -11.34 -12.12 -0.12
CA GLN A 141 -10.74 -11.06 0.68
C GLN A 141 -11.67 -10.60 1.78
N PHE A 142 -11.12 -10.40 2.98
CA PHE A 142 -11.67 -9.59 4.04
C PHE A 142 -10.84 -8.31 4.12
N GLU A 143 -11.46 -7.16 3.80
CA GLU A 143 -10.82 -5.85 3.93
C GLU A 143 -11.01 -5.33 5.36
N VAL A 144 -9.90 -5.07 6.05
CA VAL A 144 -9.91 -4.50 7.39
C VAL A 144 -10.12 -2.99 7.28
N PRO A 145 -11.08 -2.40 8.01
CA PRO A 145 -11.35 -0.97 7.92
C PRO A 145 -10.18 -0.14 8.46
N ASP A 146 -9.94 1.02 7.85
CA ASP A 146 -8.91 1.98 8.26
C ASP A 146 -9.29 2.67 9.58
N VAL A 147 -8.82 2.10 10.68
CA VAL A 147 -9.06 2.61 12.04
C VAL A 147 -7.78 2.60 12.87
N TYR A 148 -7.75 3.43 13.92
CA TYR A 148 -6.65 3.48 14.88
C TYR A 148 -7.17 3.55 16.32
N ASN A 149 -6.38 3.07 17.28
CA ASN A 149 -6.68 3.21 18.70
C ASN A 149 -5.39 3.23 19.55
N PHE A 150 -5.13 4.33 20.26
CA PHE A 150 -3.92 4.45 21.10
C PHE A 150 -4.12 3.97 22.55
N ASN A 151 -5.36 3.74 22.97
CA ASN A 151 -5.70 3.41 24.36
C ASN A 151 -5.53 1.93 24.65
N ALA A 152 -6.03 1.06 23.77
CA ALA A 152 -5.94 -0.39 23.98
C ALA A 152 -6.07 -1.19 22.68
N PRO A 153 -5.49 -2.39 22.61
CA PRO A 153 -5.80 -3.39 21.60
C PRO A 153 -7.31 -3.67 21.52
N GLN A 154 -7.88 -3.58 20.34
CA GLN A 154 -9.30 -3.83 20.09
C GLN A 154 -9.57 -5.33 19.99
N LYS A 155 -10.77 -5.75 20.41
CA LYS A 155 -11.19 -7.16 20.40
C LYS A 155 -11.94 -7.58 19.13
N ASP A 156 -12.47 -6.61 18.38
CA ASP A 156 -13.24 -6.81 17.15
C ASP A 156 -13.01 -5.64 16.19
N LEU A 157 -13.36 -5.84 14.93
CA LEU A 157 -13.39 -4.79 13.92
C LEU A 157 -14.77 -4.10 13.90
N PRO A 158 -14.83 -2.80 13.54
CA PRO A 158 -16.11 -2.09 13.47
C PRO A 158 -16.99 -2.58 12.31
N SER A 159 -16.37 -3.05 11.22
CA SER A 159 -17.05 -3.51 10.01
C SER A 159 -16.15 -4.46 9.21
N GLY A 160 -16.70 -5.02 8.13
CA GLY A 160 -15.99 -5.89 7.19
C GLY A 160 -16.82 -7.10 6.79
N LYS A 161 -16.46 -7.72 5.66
CA LYS A 161 -17.09 -8.93 5.14
C LYS A 161 -16.13 -9.65 4.19
N TRP A 162 -16.29 -10.96 4.04
CA TRP A 162 -15.61 -11.73 3.02
C TRP A 162 -16.24 -11.50 1.66
N VAL A 163 -15.41 -11.25 0.65
CA VAL A 163 -15.83 -11.06 -0.74
C VAL A 163 -15.05 -12.01 -1.65
N ILE A 164 -15.74 -12.66 -2.58
CA ILE A 164 -15.13 -13.53 -3.60
C ILE A 164 -14.54 -12.69 -4.75
N VAL A 165 -13.66 -13.30 -5.55
CA VAL A 165 -13.17 -12.70 -6.80
C VAL A 165 -14.20 -12.82 -7.92
N THR A 166 -14.66 -11.67 -8.42
CA THR A 166 -15.49 -11.49 -9.62
C THR A 166 -14.95 -10.29 -10.41
N PRO A 167 -15.34 -10.05 -11.68
CA PRO A 167 -14.88 -8.88 -12.43
C PRO A 167 -15.21 -7.54 -11.75
N LYS A 168 -16.28 -7.51 -10.95
CA LYS A 168 -16.71 -6.33 -10.19
C LYS A 168 -15.96 -6.17 -8.87
N THR A 169 -15.79 -7.25 -8.11
CA THR A 169 -15.21 -7.20 -6.77
C THR A 169 -13.70 -7.11 -6.78
N ILE A 170 -13.03 -7.73 -7.77
CA ILE A 170 -11.57 -7.73 -7.90
C ILE A 170 -11.00 -6.31 -7.93
N LEU A 171 -11.74 -5.34 -8.47
CA LEU A 171 -11.34 -3.93 -8.54
C LEU A 171 -10.97 -3.32 -7.17
N LYS A 172 -11.49 -3.88 -6.07
CA LYS A 172 -11.19 -3.46 -4.69
C LYS A 172 -10.12 -4.31 -4.00
N PHE A 173 -9.64 -5.37 -4.63
CA PHE A 173 -8.59 -6.20 -4.07
C PHE A 173 -7.26 -5.47 -4.20
N SER A 174 -6.36 -5.68 -3.22
CA SER A 174 -4.95 -5.34 -3.39
C SER A 174 -4.41 -6.07 -4.62
N ALA A 175 -3.82 -5.33 -5.56
CA ALA A 175 -3.28 -5.92 -6.78
C ALA A 175 -2.10 -6.86 -6.47
N VAL A 176 -1.23 -6.49 -5.54
CA VAL A 176 -0.12 -7.34 -5.10
C VAL A 176 -0.64 -8.63 -4.46
N ALA A 177 -1.57 -8.50 -3.51
CA ALA A 177 -2.11 -9.66 -2.81
C ALA A 177 -2.88 -10.59 -3.75
N TYR A 178 -3.67 -10.04 -4.68
CA TYR A 178 -4.41 -10.81 -5.67
C TYR A 178 -3.47 -11.65 -6.54
N PHE A 179 -2.46 -11.03 -7.18
CA PHE A 179 -1.53 -11.77 -8.04
C PHE A 179 -0.72 -12.79 -7.24
N PHE A 180 -0.34 -12.48 -5.99
CA PHE A 180 0.30 -13.43 -5.09
C PHE A 180 -0.53 -14.70 -4.87
N VAL A 181 -1.81 -14.57 -4.50
CA VAL A 181 -2.65 -15.76 -4.25
C VAL A 181 -3.15 -16.43 -5.51
N LYS A 182 -3.26 -15.71 -6.62
CA LYS A 182 -3.59 -16.29 -7.93
C LYS A 182 -2.54 -17.34 -8.31
N GLU A 183 -1.26 -17.00 -8.20
CA GLU A 183 -0.14 -17.91 -8.48
C GLU A 183 -0.17 -19.14 -7.56
N LEU A 184 -0.40 -18.95 -6.25
CA LEU A 184 -0.49 -20.07 -5.32
C LEU A 184 -1.71 -20.96 -5.59
N TYR A 185 -2.87 -20.37 -5.90
CA TYR A 185 -4.07 -21.12 -6.24
C TYR A 185 -3.90 -21.91 -7.53
N GLU A 186 -3.24 -21.33 -8.54
CA GLU A 186 -2.97 -22.01 -9.81
C GLU A 186 -2.19 -23.32 -9.62
N ILE A 187 -1.27 -23.34 -8.65
CA ILE A 187 -0.43 -24.51 -8.32
C ILE A 187 -1.18 -25.49 -7.41
N TYR A 188 -1.68 -25.03 -6.25
CA TYR A 188 -2.17 -25.94 -5.21
C TYR A 188 -3.67 -26.24 -5.30
N LYS A 189 -4.46 -25.41 -5.98
CA LYS A 189 -5.93 -25.52 -6.08
C LYS A 189 -6.64 -25.57 -4.71
N ILE A 190 -6.05 -24.94 -3.70
CA ILE A 190 -6.58 -24.85 -2.33
C ILE A 190 -7.28 -23.51 -2.16
N PRO A 191 -8.47 -23.41 -1.53
CA PRO A 191 -9.11 -22.14 -1.24
C PRO A 191 -8.18 -21.19 -0.48
N ILE A 192 -8.18 -19.90 -0.84
CA ILE A 192 -7.29 -18.90 -0.23
C ILE A 192 -8.08 -17.70 0.29
N GLY A 193 -7.87 -17.38 1.56
CA GLY A 193 -8.39 -16.19 2.21
C GLY A 193 -7.32 -15.11 2.37
N LEU A 194 -7.61 -13.91 1.92
CA LEU A 194 -6.81 -12.70 2.14
C LEU A 194 -7.44 -11.89 3.27
N ILE A 195 -6.69 -11.59 4.31
CA ILE A 195 -7.06 -10.54 5.27
C ILE A 195 -6.20 -9.33 4.92
N ASN A 196 -6.80 -8.28 4.37
CA ASN A 196 -6.07 -7.09 3.95
C ASN A 196 -6.16 -5.99 5.02
N ALA A 197 -5.04 -5.76 5.72
CA ALA A 197 -4.85 -4.73 6.73
C ALA A 197 -3.70 -3.81 6.33
N SER A 198 -3.92 -2.95 5.34
CA SER A 198 -2.91 -2.03 4.78
C SER A 198 -3.40 -0.59 4.82
N LEU A 199 -2.51 0.37 5.11
CA LEU A 199 -2.88 1.79 5.16
C LEU A 199 -1.80 2.70 4.56
N GLY A 200 -2.17 3.47 3.54
CA GLY A 200 -1.32 4.39 2.80
C GLY A 200 -0.53 5.35 3.69
N GLY A 201 0.77 5.46 3.41
CA GLY A 201 1.70 6.36 4.10
C GLY A 201 2.05 5.96 5.55
N SER A 202 1.49 4.87 6.08
CA SER A 202 1.81 4.44 7.44
C SER A 202 3.27 3.96 7.58
N PRO A 203 4.01 4.43 8.60
CA PRO A 203 5.35 3.95 8.90
C PRO A 203 5.29 2.69 9.79
N ALA A 204 6.37 1.91 9.84
CA ALA A 204 6.37 0.60 10.52
C ALA A 204 5.99 0.67 12.00
N GLU A 205 6.39 1.72 12.73
CA GLU A 205 6.10 1.89 14.15
C GLU A 205 4.60 2.04 14.48
N ALA A 206 3.77 2.43 13.50
CA ALA A 206 2.30 2.46 13.64
C ALA A 206 1.69 1.06 13.82
N TRP A 207 2.40 0.04 13.33
CA TRP A 207 1.99 -1.37 13.26
C TRP A 207 2.61 -2.24 14.36
N MET A 208 3.31 -1.65 15.32
CA MET A 208 3.95 -2.36 16.42
C MET A 208 3.10 -2.29 17.69
N SER A 209 3.10 -3.37 18.46
CA SER A 209 2.46 -3.38 19.78
C SER A 209 3.18 -2.48 20.78
N GLU A 210 2.48 -2.09 21.84
CA GLU A 210 3.07 -1.34 22.96
C GLU A 210 4.32 -2.03 23.52
N GLU A 211 4.28 -3.36 23.64
CA GLU A 211 5.39 -4.17 24.14
C GLU A 211 6.63 -4.06 23.26
N ALA A 212 6.47 -4.14 21.93
CA ALA A 212 7.58 -4.01 21.00
C ALA A 212 8.13 -2.58 20.94
N LEU A 213 7.29 -1.57 21.12
CA LEU A 213 7.71 -0.17 21.17
C LEU A 213 8.54 0.17 22.41
N LYS A 214 8.60 -0.69 23.45
CA LYS A 214 9.53 -0.49 24.58
C LYS A 214 10.99 -0.48 24.15
N GLU A 215 11.34 -1.18 23.07
CA GLU A 215 12.67 -1.14 22.46
C GLU A 215 12.97 0.21 21.75
N PHE A 216 11.94 1.04 21.54
CA PHE A 216 12.00 2.34 20.89
C PHE A 216 11.30 3.42 21.73
N PRO A 217 11.89 3.84 22.88
CA PRO A 217 11.20 4.65 23.88
C PRO A 217 10.61 5.96 23.34
N HIS A 218 11.22 6.58 22.34
CA HIS A 218 10.70 7.80 21.73
C HIS A 218 9.38 7.59 20.98
N TYR A 219 9.20 6.46 20.29
CA TYR A 219 7.92 6.10 19.67
C TYR A 219 6.86 5.78 20.72
N LEU A 220 7.23 5.06 21.78
CA LEU A 220 6.31 4.76 22.88
C LEU A 220 5.80 6.03 23.56
N GLN A 221 6.72 6.95 23.87
CA GLN A 221 6.40 8.26 24.43
C GLN A 221 5.53 9.10 23.48
N GLU A 222 5.80 9.07 22.17
CA GLU A 222 4.94 9.73 21.19
C GLU A 222 3.54 9.13 21.19
N ALA A 223 3.41 7.79 21.16
CA ALA A 223 2.13 7.10 21.12
C ALA A 223 1.26 7.43 22.35
N TYR A 224 1.85 7.55 23.53
CA TYR A 224 1.14 7.92 24.76
C TYR A 224 0.50 9.31 24.70
N LYS A 225 1.07 10.26 23.96
CA LYS A 225 0.44 11.58 23.76
C LYS A 225 -0.93 11.44 23.08
N TYR A 226 -1.06 10.49 22.16
CA TYR A 226 -2.30 10.26 21.40
C TYR A 226 -3.33 9.39 22.14
N ARG A 227 -3.07 8.98 23.39
CA ARG A 227 -4.13 8.44 24.28
C ARG A 227 -5.13 9.53 24.68
N ASP A 228 -4.67 10.77 24.75
CA ASP A 228 -5.51 11.92 25.03
C ASP A 228 -6.38 12.30 23.81
N SER A 229 -7.68 12.01 23.92
CA SER A 229 -8.65 12.35 22.89
C SER A 229 -8.82 13.86 22.70
N THR A 230 -8.49 14.69 23.71
CA THR A 230 -8.59 16.14 23.63
C THR A 230 -7.47 16.71 22.75
N LEU A 231 -6.24 16.20 22.87
CA LEU A 231 -5.14 16.51 21.95
C LEU A 231 -5.49 16.17 20.50
N ILE A 232 -6.05 14.98 20.26
CA ILE A 232 -6.47 14.56 18.91
C ILE A 232 -7.51 15.54 18.34
N LYS A 233 -8.55 15.85 19.11
CA LYS A 233 -9.60 16.79 18.69
C LYS A 233 -9.04 18.19 18.41
N LYS A 234 -8.09 18.65 19.23
CA LYS A 234 -7.39 19.93 19.03
C LYS A 234 -6.63 19.95 17.72
N ILE A 235 -5.76 18.97 17.47
CA ILE A 235 -4.98 18.85 16.22
C ILE A 235 -5.91 18.81 15.01
N GLN A 236 -6.95 17.98 15.05
CA GLN A 236 -7.91 17.85 13.96
C GLN A 236 -8.66 19.17 13.69
N LYS A 237 -9.04 19.90 14.74
CA LYS A 237 -9.68 21.21 14.62
C LYS A 237 -8.73 22.23 13.99
N GLU A 238 -7.50 22.32 14.49
CA GLU A 238 -6.48 23.25 14.00
C GLU A 238 -6.12 22.97 12.53
N ASP A 239 -5.91 21.70 12.17
CA ASP A 239 -5.64 21.31 10.78
C ASP A 239 -6.82 21.62 9.86
N ARG A 240 -8.06 21.32 10.30
CA ARG A 240 -9.27 21.65 9.53
C ARG A 240 -9.41 23.16 9.32
N GLN A 241 -9.21 23.96 10.38
CA GLN A 241 -9.29 25.42 10.30
C GLN A 241 -8.22 25.96 9.36
N ARG A 242 -6.96 25.57 9.54
CA ARG A 242 -5.84 26.00 8.70
C ARG A 242 -6.04 25.65 7.22
N ILE A 243 -6.44 24.42 6.91
CA ILE A 243 -6.68 23.97 5.54
C ILE A 243 -7.89 24.69 4.94
N SER A 244 -9.02 24.74 5.65
CA SER A 244 -10.23 25.39 5.14
C SER A 244 -10.05 26.90 4.94
N SER A 245 -9.30 27.59 5.82
CA SER A 245 -8.95 28.99 5.65
C SER A 245 -8.08 29.20 4.41
N TRP A 246 -7.07 28.35 4.20
CA TRP A 246 -6.22 28.43 3.00
C TRP A 246 -7.02 28.23 1.71
N TYR A 247 -7.89 27.22 1.63
CA TYR A 247 -8.73 26.99 0.44
C TYR A 247 -9.80 28.07 0.24
N ARG A 248 -10.35 28.63 1.31
CA ARG A 248 -11.29 29.76 1.23
C ARG A 248 -10.60 31.00 0.66
N GLU A 249 -9.39 31.28 1.13
CA GLU A 249 -8.59 32.40 0.63
C GLU A 249 -8.16 32.19 -0.82
N LEU A 250 -7.72 30.97 -1.16
CA LEU A 250 -7.43 30.58 -2.54
C LEU A 250 -8.63 30.84 -3.46
N HIS A 251 -9.82 30.38 -3.08
CA HIS A 251 -11.03 30.55 -3.88
C HIS A 251 -11.38 32.04 -4.09
N LYS A 252 -11.21 32.88 -3.06
CA LYS A 252 -11.44 34.34 -3.18
C LYS A 252 -10.46 35.01 -4.14
N LYS A 253 -9.20 34.56 -4.14
CA LYS A 253 -8.12 35.12 -4.96
C LYS A 253 -8.11 34.61 -6.39
N ASP A 254 -8.73 33.47 -6.66
CA ASP A 254 -8.71 32.84 -7.98
C ASP A 254 -9.44 33.67 -9.03
N LEU A 255 -8.64 34.40 -9.82
CA LEU A 255 -9.10 35.26 -10.91
C LEU A 255 -9.94 34.49 -11.94
N GLY A 256 -9.72 33.19 -12.09
CA GLY A 256 -10.48 32.35 -13.02
C GLY A 256 -11.93 32.11 -12.62
N TYR A 257 -12.30 32.41 -11.37
CA TYR A 257 -13.68 32.39 -10.89
C TYR A 257 -14.24 33.77 -10.54
N LYS A 258 -13.46 34.85 -10.73
CA LYS A 258 -13.87 36.21 -10.32
C LYS A 258 -15.09 36.73 -11.09
N ASN A 259 -15.19 36.40 -12.38
CA ASN A 259 -16.40 36.63 -13.17
C ASN A 259 -17.26 35.35 -13.15
N SER A 260 -18.35 35.36 -12.38
CA SER A 260 -19.25 34.20 -12.24
C SER A 260 -20.06 33.90 -13.50
N GLU A 261 -20.30 34.89 -14.36
CA GLU A 261 -21.01 34.71 -15.64
C GLU A 261 -20.09 34.11 -16.70
N LYS A 262 -18.80 34.44 -16.63
CA LYS A 262 -17.79 33.99 -17.61
C LYS A 262 -16.48 33.54 -16.94
N PRO A 263 -16.50 32.45 -16.14
CA PRO A 263 -15.29 31.89 -15.55
C PRO A 263 -14.33 31.37 -16.63
N TRP A 264 -13.05 31.18 -16.30
CA TRP A 264 -12.03 30.84 -17.31
C TRP A 264 -12.16 29.45 -17.94
N TYR A 265 -13.06 28.58 -17.45
CA TYR A 265 -13.42 27.35 -18.14
C TYR A 265 -14.47 27.56 -19.25
N SER A 266 -15.13 28.72 -19.31
CA SER A 266 -16.13 29.02 -20.33
C SER A 266 -15.51 29.12 -21.72
N LEU A 267 -16.36 28.91 -22.72
CA LEU A 267 -16.02 29.14 -24.12
C LEU A 267 -15.79 30.63 -24.37
N ASP A 268 -15.04 30.94 -25.44
CA ASP A 268 -14.82 32.30 -25.96
C ASP A 268 -14.23 33.28 -24.93
N ILE A 269 -13.36 32.80 -24.05
CA ILE A 269 -12.53 33.63 -23.18
C ILE A 269 -11.42 34.27 -24.01
N ASP A 270 -11.17 35.56 -23.77
CA ASP A 270 -9.99 36.23 -24.31
C ASP A 270 -8.73 35.62 -23.70
N THR A 271 -7.85 35.14 -24.57
CA THR A 271 -6.60 34.46 -24.21
C THR A 271 -5.36 35.24 -24.61
N THR A 272 -5.52 36.50 -25.03
CA THR A 272 -4.42 37.36 -25.49
C THR A 272 -3.33 37.55 -24.42
N ASP A 273 -3.70 37.57 -23.15
CA ASP A 273 -2.79 37.71 -22.01
C ASP A 273 -2.39 36.37 -21.36
N TRP A 274 -2.74 35.23 -21.98
CA TRP A 274 -2.30 33.93 -21.51
C TRP A 274 -0.93 33.59 -22.08
N LEU A 275 -0.07 33.02 -21.24
CA LEU A 275 1.30 32.68 -21.60
C LEU A 275 1.40 31.26 -22.16
N PRO A 276 2.35 30.95 -23.06
CA PRO A 276 2.54 29.59 -23.55
C PRO A 276 3.15 28.67 -22.49
N PHE A 277 2.71 27.42 -22.44
CA PHE A 277 3.30 26.34 -21.65
C PHE A 277 3.46 25.08 -22.50
N ASN A 278 4.60 24.40 -22.40
CA ASN A 278 4.81 23.13 -23.10
C ASN A 278 4.59 21.96 -22.13
N LEU A 279 3.54 21.16 -22.39
CA LEU A 279 3.11 20.06 -21.53
C LEU A 279 3.60 18.71 -22.11
N PRO A 280 4.08 17.76 -21.29
CA PRO A 280 4.24 17.82 -19.83
C PRO A 280 5.49 18.57 -19.36
N GLY A 281 5.52 18.91 -18.08
CA GLY A 281 6.62 19.62 -17.44
C GLY A 281 6.22 20.28 -16.12
N TYR A 282 7.22 20.75 -15.38
CA TYR A 282 7.04 21.50 -14.14
C TYR A 282 7.22 22.99 -14.42
N TRP A 283 6.32 23.83 -13.92
CA TRP A 283 6.35 25.27 -14.21
C TRP A 283 7.51 26.01 -13.56
N ALA A 284 8.05 25.48 -12.45
CA ALA A 284 9.29 25.97 -11.85
C ALA A 284 10.50 25.88 -12.80
N ASP A 285 10.55 24.87 -13.67
CA ASP A 285 11.64 24.68 -14.65
C ASP A 285 11.41 25.47 -15.95
N ARG A 286 10.28 26.17 -16.06
CA ARG A 286 9.80 26.81 -17.29
C ARG A 286 9.53 28.31 -17.10
N GLY A 287 10.15 28.92 -16.08
CA GLY A 287 10.12 30.37 -15.87
C GLY A 287 8.92 30.91 -15.08
N ALA A 288 7.96 30.08 -14.70
CA ALA A 288 6.80 30.47 -13.89
C ALA A 288 7.04 30.36 -12.36
N GLY A 289 8.28 30.10 -11.95
CA GLY A 289 8.72 30.09 -10.55
C GLY A 289 8.13 28.96 -9.69
N ASN A 290 8.43 28.99 -8.40
CA ASN A 290 7.94 28.01 -7.41
C ASN A 290 6.54 28.41 -6.88
N LEU A 291 5.60 28.61 -7.81
CA LEU A 291 4.26 29.10 -7.49
C LEU A 291 3.42 28.02 -6.79
N ASN A 292 2.84 28.39 -5.65
CA ASN A 292 1.75 27.67 -5.01
C ASN A 292 0.47 28.48 -5.16
N GLY A 293 -0.68 27.82 -5.23
CA GLY A 293 -1.96 28.46 -5.55
C GLY A 293 -2.64 27.79 -6.74
N VAL A 294 -3.10 28.57 -7.71
CA VAL A 294 -3.86 28.07 -8.87
C VAL A 294 -3.23 28.53 -10.18
N LEU A 295 -3.04 27.58 -11.10
CA LEU A 295 -2.78 27.84 -12.51
C LEU A 295 -3.90 27.24 -13.35
N TRP A 296 -4.32 27.96 -14.37
CA TRP A 296 -5.27 27.50 -15.37
C TRP A 296 -4.51 27.20 -16.66
N PHE A 297 -4.85 26.09 -17.30
CA PHE A 297 -4.27 25.66 -18.57
C PHE A 297 -5.37 25.46 -19.59
N ARG A 298 -5.12 25.85 -20.83
CA ARG A 298 -6.09 25.78 -21.93
C ARG A 298 -5.42 25.25 -23.20
N LYS A 299 -6.09 24.32 -23.88
CA LYS A 299 -5.68 23.81 -25.20
C LYS A 299 -6.88 23.60 -26.10
N THR A 300 -6.70 23.93 -27.37
CA THR A 300 -7.65 23.63 -28.42
C THR A 300 -7.17 22.45 -29.26
N PHE A 301 -8.11 21.70 -29.82
CA PHE A 301 -7.87 20.55 -30.68
C PHE A 301 -9.09 20.37 -31.60
N ASN A 302 -8.91 19.65 -32.70
CA ASN A 302 -9.99 19.40 -33.66
C ASN A 302 -10.54 17.98 -33.53
N ILE A 303 -11.85 17.84 -33.74
CA ILE A 303 -12.57 16.57 -33.79
C ILE A 303 -13.27 16.46 -35.15
N SER A 304 -13.13 15.30 -35.80
CA SER A 304 -13.84 15.01 -37.05
C SER A 304 -15.32 14.73 -36.81
N SER A 305 -16.14 14.95 -37.85
CA SER A 305 -17.60 14.72 -37.82
C SER A 305 -17.99 13.33 -37.28
N ASP A 306 -17.24 12.29 -37.66
CA ASP A 306 -17.52 10.89 -37.27
C ASP A 306 -17.30 10.60 -35.76
N LYS A 307 -16.59 11.50 -35.06
CA LYS A 307 -16.28 11.45 -33.62
C LYS A 307 -17.11 12.44 -32.80
N ALA A 308 -17.73 13.44 -33.45
CA ALA A 308 -18.55 14.44 -32.78
C ALA A 308 -19.72 13.78 -32.03
N GLY A 309 -20.04 14.33 -30.85
CA GLY A 309 -21.09 13.84 -29.96
C GLY A 309 -20.82 12.48 -29.29
N LYS A 310 -19.71 11.80 -29.62
CA LYS A 310 -19.37 10.50 -29.02
C LYS A 310 -18.67 10.67 -27.67
N PRO A 311 -18.79 9.68 -26.76
CA PRO A 311 -18.10 9.74 -25.48
C PRO A 311 -16.62 9.45 -25.69
N ALA A 312 -15.79 9.98 -24.81
CA ALA A 312 -14.35 9.80 -24.88
C ALA A 312 -13.73 9.51 -23.52
N ARG A 313 -12.51 9.00 -23.52
CA ARG A 313 -11.66 8.86 -22.33
C ARG A 313 -10.55 9.89 -22.41
N LEU A 314 -10.46 10.73 -21.39
CA LEU A 314 -9.42 11.74 -21.26
C LEU A 314 -8.36 11.27 -20.27
N LEU A 315 -7.12 11.12 -20.74
CA LEU A 315 -5.96 10.76 -19.94
C LEU A 315 -5.06 12.00 -19.82
N LEU A 316 -4.79 12.44 -18.59
CA LEU A 316 -3.98 13.62 -18.30
C LEU A 316 -2.80 13.29 -17.38
N GLY A 317 -2.17 12.14 -17.62
CA GLY A 317 -1.00 11.67 -16.90
C GLY A 317 -1.15 11.74 -15.38
N ARG A 318 -0.16 12.34 -14.71
CA ARG A 318 -0.21 12.67 -13.28
C ARG A 318 0.03 14.17 -13.12
N ILE A 319 -0.75 14.81 -12.25
CA ILE A 319 -0.71 16.27 -12.02
C ILE A 319 -0.36 16.51 -10.56
N ILE A 320 0.48 17.52 -10.28
CA ILE A 320 0.83 17.95 -8.94
C ILE A 320 0.20 19.34 -8.69
N ASP A 321 -0.68 19.55 -7.71
CA ASP A 321 -1.21 18.56 -6.75
C ASP A 321 -2.60 18.06 -7.12
N ALA A 322 -3.56 18.95 -7.31
CA ALA A 322 -4.96 18.64 -7.54
C ALA A 322 -5.47 19.33 -8.81
N ASP A 323 -6.48 18.78 -9.45
CA ASP A 323 -7.01 19.33 -10.70
C ASP A 323 -8.53 19.29 -10.80
N SER A 324 -9.09 20.22 -11.55
CA SER A 324 -10.47 20.21 -12.06
C SER A 324 -10.42 20.40 -13.57
N VAL A 325 -11.10 19.52 -14.31
CA VAL A 325 -11.00 19.49 -15.77
C VAL A 325 -12.35 19.76 -16.41
N PHE A 326 -12.30 20.56 -17.47
CA PHE A 326 -13.45 20.98 -18.26
C PHE A 326 -13.18 20.71 -19.74
N VAL A 327 -14.18 20.22 -20.46
CA VAL A 327 -14.16 20.03 -21.91
C VAL A 327 -15.32 20.82 -22.50
N ASN A 328 -15.03 21.76 -23.39
CA ASN A 328 -16.01 22.68 -23.96
C ASN A 328 -16.91 23.36 -22.89
N GLY A 329 -16.31 23.78 -21.77
CA GLY A 329 -17.01 24.39 -20.64
C GLY A 329 -17.72 23.41 -19.69
N ILE A 330 -17.80 22.12 -20.02
CA ILE A 330 -18.45 21.11 -19.18
C ILE A 330 -17.43 20.45 -18.25
N PHE A 331 -17.71 20.42 -16.96
CA PHE A 331 -16.88 19.72 -15.98
C PHE A 331 -16.90 18.21 -16.22
N VAL A 332 -15.72 17.59 -16.35
CA VAL A 332 -15.59 16.14 -16.63
C VAL A 332 -14.93 15.37 -15.49
N GLY A 333 -14.30 16.04 -14.53
CA GLY A 333 -13.78 15.38 -13.33
C GLY A 333 -12.72 16.15 -12.57
N THR A 334 -12.34 15.58 -11.44
CA THR A 334 -11.32 16.11 -10.52
C THR A 334 -10.58 15.00 -9.81
N VAL A 335 -9.31 15.25 -9.47
CA VAL A 335 -8.52 14.46 -8.52
C VAL A 335 -7.88 15.43 -7.53
N SER A 336 -8.00 15.12 -6.24
CA SER A 336 -7.69 16.06 -5.15
C SER A 336 -6.25 16.00 -4.61
N TYR A 337 -5.39 15.14 -5.17
CA TYR A 337 -3.99 15.00 -4.72
C TYR A 337 -3.08 14.37 -5.79
N GLN A 338 -1.77 14.46 -5.59
CA GLN A 338 -0.78 14.27 -6.66
C GLN A 338 -0.54 12.85 -7.18
N TYR A 339 -0.90 11.79 -6.45
CA TYR A 339 -0.43 10.44 -6.79
C TYR A 339 -1.28 9.67 -7.84
N PRO A 340 -2.62 9.79 -7.90
CA PRO A 340 -3.40 9.02 -8.87
C PRO A 340 -3.16 9.48 -10.30
N PRO A 341 -3.20 8.59 -11.30
CA PRO A 341 -3.29 9.02 -12.69
C PRO A 341 -4.64 9.70 -12.97
N ARG A 342 -4.65 10.68 -13.88
CA ARG A 342 -5.84 11.46 -14.23
C ARG A 342 -6.56 10.81 -15.40
N ARG A 343 -7.74 10.27 -15.12
CA ARG A 343 -8.53 9.47 -16.04
C ARG A 343 -9.99 9.91 -15.92
N TYR A 344 -10.50 10.61 -16.92
CA TYR A 344 -11.85 11.17 -16.92
C TYR A 344 -12.66 10.63 -18.08
N LYS A 345 -13.97 10.46 -17.86
CA LYS A 345 -14.92 10.17 -18.94
C LYS A 345 -15.44 11.51 -19.45
N VAL A 346 -15.31 11.75 -20.75
CA VAL A 346 -16.00 12.83 -21.45
C VAL A 346 -17.36 12.27 -21.90
N PRO A 347 -18.48 12.80 -21.39
CA PRO A 347 -19.82 12.32 -21.76
C PRO A 347 -20.15 12.50 -23.25
N ASP A 348 -21.14 11.76 -23.71
CA ASP A 348 -21.79 11.95 -25.01
C ASP A 348 -22.29 13.41 -25.16
N GLY A 349 -22.26 13.93 -26.39
CA GLY A 349 -22.71 15.29 -26.72
C GLY A 349 -21.75 16.42 -26.34
N VAL A 350 -20.68 16.14 -25.56
CA VAL A 350 -19.73 17.19 -25.14
C VAL A 350 -18.77 17.56 -26.27
N LEU A 351 -18.24 16.58 -27.02
CA LEU A 351 -17.36 16.82 -28.15
C LEU A 351 -18.17 17.31 -29.37
N LYS A 352 -17.66 18.31 -30.08
CA LYS A 352 -18.29 18.90 -31.26
C LYS A 352 -17.42 18.66 -32.49
N GLU A 353 -18.00 18.71 -33.68
CA GLU A 353 -17.21 18.73 -34.91
C GLU A 353 -16.36 20.02 -34.97
N GLY A 354 -15.15 19.91 -35.50
CA GLY A 354 -14.21 21.02 -35.60
C GLY A 354 -13.56 21.34 -34.26
N LYS A 355 -13.46 22.63 -33.93
CA LYS A 355 -12.67 23.12 -32.78
C LYS A 355 -13.33 22.76 -31.45
N ASN A 356 -12.55 22.14 -30.58
CA ASN A 356 -12.87 21.82 -29.20
C ASN A 356 -11.82 22.42 -28.26
N GLU A 357 -12.15 22.49 -26.98
CA GLU A 357 -11.28 23.04 -25.94
C GLU A 357 -11.25 22.17 -24.69
N ILE A 358 -10.07 22.02 -24.10
CA ILE A 358 -9.86 21.50 -22.76
C ILE A 358 -9.31 22.62 -21.89
N VAL A 359 -9.90 22.78 -20.70
CA VAL A 359 -9.40 23.67 -19.64
C VAL A 359 -9.10 22.84 -18.39
N ILE A 360 -7.92 23.02 -17.82
CA ILE A 360 -7.47 22.35 -16.59
C ILE A 360 -7.13 23.42 -15.57
N ARG A 361 -7.86 23.42 -14.45
CA ARG A 361 -7.51 24.19 -13.27
C ARG A 361 -6.66 23.32 -12.36
N VAL A 362 -5.43 23.73 -12.07
CA VAL A 362 -4.51 23.00 -11.19
C VAL A 362 -4.31 23.79 -9.90
N ILE A 363 -4.52 23.13 -8.76
CA ILE A 363 -4.12 23.64 -7.44
C ILE A 363 -2.80 22.99 -7.06
N ASN A 364 -1.80 23.81 -6.73
CA ASN A 364 -0.55 23.35 -6.13
C ASN A 364 -0.49 23.84 -4.69
N ASN A 365 -0.48 22.91 -3.74
CA ASN A 365 -0.55 23.26 -2.32
C ASN A 365 0.82 23.64 -1.78
N ALA A 366 1.87 22.95 -2.22
CA ALA A 366 3.25 23.19 -1.82
C ALA A 366 4.23 22.56 -2.82
N GLY A 367 5.45 23.07 -2.88
CA GLY A 367 6.54 22.45 -3.63
C GLY A 367 6.42 22.61 -5.14
N LYS A 368 7.01 21.66 -5.87
CA LYS A 368 7.17 21.73 -7.32
C LYS A 368 5.96 21.14 -8.04
N GLY A 369 5.02 21.99 -8.44
CA GLY A 369 3.84 21.57 -9.19
C GLY A 369 4.11 21.43 -10.70
N GLY A 370 3.26 20.66 -11.37
CA GLY A 370 3.41 20.38 -12.80
C GLY A 370 2.64 19.19 -13.32
N PHE A 371 2.83 18.94 -14.61
CA PHE A 371 2.38 17.77 -15.32
C PHE A 371 3.55 16.81 -15.44
N VAL A 372 3.45 15.64 -14.81
CA VAL A 372 4.54 14.69 -14.69
C VAL A 372 4.91 14.09 -16.06
N PRO A 373 6.16 14.24 -16.52
CA PRO A 373 6.63 13.67 -17.79
C PRO A 373 6.50 12.14 -17.88
N ASP A 374 6.61 11.59 -19.08
CA ASP A 374 6.52 10.14 -19.39
C ASP A 374 5.23 9.47 -18.90
N LYS A 375 4.14 10.24 -18.87
CA LYS A 375 2.78 9.78 -18.64
C LYS A 375 1.90 10.07 -19.86
N PRO A 376 0.80 9.32 -20.07
CA PRO A 376 -0.08 9.54 -21.21
C PRO A 376 -0.91 10.83 -21.05
N TYR A 377 -0.80 11.73 -22.02
CA TYR A 377 -1.63 12.93 -22.16
C TYR A 377 -2.37 12.87 -23.49
N MET A 378 -3.59 12.35 -23.48
CA MET A 378 -4.33 12.03 -24.71
C MET A 378 -5.84 12.00 -24.50
N LEU A 379 -6.58 12.19 -25.59
CA LEU A 379 -8.02 11.92 -25.66
C LEU A 379 -8.24 10.68 -26.53
N ILE A 380 -9.01 9.71 -26.05
CA ILE A 380 -9.35 8.49 -26.78
C ILE A 380 -10.84 8.51 -27.10
N VAL A 381 -11.19 8.49 -28.39
CA VAL A 381 -12.57 8.51 -28.89
C VAL A 381 -12.70 7.55 -30.07
N LYS A 382 -13.68 6.64 -30.03
CA LYS A 382 -13.85 5.55 -31.02
C LYS A 382 -12.59 4.71 -31.28
N GLY A 383 -11.71 4.57 -30.28
CA GLY A 383 -10.43 3.85 -30.40
C GLY A 383 -9.29 4.70 -30.94
N ASP A 384 -9.59 5.84 -31.58
CA ASP A 384 -8.57 6.78 -32.05
C ASP A 384 -8.02 7.62 -30.89
N THR A 385 -6.73 7.94 -30.99
CA THR A 385 -6.02 8.72 -29.98
C THR A 385 -5.63 10.09 -30.53
N ILE A 386 -5.94 11.14 -29.78
CA ILE A 386 -5.51 12.52 -30.04
C ILE A 386 -4.47 12.89 -28.98
N ASP A 387 -3.25 13.22 -29.42
CA ASP A 387 -2.17 13.66 -28.53
C ASP A 387 -2.46 15.05 -27.96
N LEU A 388 -2.39 15.18 -26.64
CA LEU A 388 -2.61 16.43 -25.92
C LEU A 388 -1.30 17.08 -25.44
N LYS A 389 -0.14 16.50 -25.72
CA LYS A 389 1.17 17.09 -25.41
C LYS A 389 1.43 18.35 -26.25
N GLY A 390 2.55 19.01 -25.96
CA GLY A 390 3.03 20.18 -26.70
C GLY A 390 2.47 21.49 -26.14
N LYS A 391 2.20 22.44 -27.03
CA LYS A 391 1.78 23.80 -26.65
C LYS A 391 0.37 23.82 -26.03
N TRP A 392 0.31 24.44 -24.86
CA TRP A 392 -0.87 24.89 -24.12
C TRP A 392 -0.72 26.40 -23.85
N LEU A 393 -1.82 27.04 -23.48
CA LEU A 393 -1.81 28.34 -22.84
C LEU A 393 -1.99 28.15 -21.33
N TYR A 394 -1.40 29.03 -20.53
CA TYR A 394 -1.63 29.07 -19.09
C TYR A 394 -1.79 30.49 -18.56
N LYS A 395 -2.46 30.60 -17.42
CA LYS A 395 -2.60 31.84 -16.67
C LYS A 395 -2.66 31.58 -15.18
N VAL A 396 -2.02 32.43 -14.40
CA VAL A 396 -2.07 32.35 -12.93
C VAL A 396 -3.45 32.80 -12.46
N GLY A 397 -4.15 31.92 -11.75
CA GLY A 397 -5.44 32.24 -11.12
C GLY A 397 -5.23 32.88 -9.75
N ALA A 398 -4.34 32.32 -8.93
CA ALA A 398 -4.01 32.86 -7.62
C ALA A 398 -2.62 32.41 -7.15
N GLU A 399 -1.94 33.30 -6.43
CA GLU A 399 -0.74 32.95 -5.65
C GLU A 399 -1.07 32.80 -4.18
N MET A 400 -0.50 31.78 -3.56
CA MET A 400 -0.70 31.44 -2.14
C MET A 400 0.62 31.06 -1.49
N PRO A 401 0.77 31.28 -0.16
CA PRO A 401 1.85 30.66 0.59
C PRO A 401 1.71 29.13 0.58
N PRO A 402 2.80 28.36 0.74
CA PRO A 402 2.73 26.91 0.85
C PRO A 402 1.79 26.47 1.97
N LEU A 403 0.88 25.53 1.68
CA LEU A 403 -0.01 24.94 2.67
C LEU A 403 0.75 23.88 3.47
N LYS A 404 0.89 24.12 4.79
CA LYS A 404 1.40 23.09 5.70
C LYS A 404 0.56 21.80 5.61
N GLY A 405 1.21 20.64 5.55
CA GLY A 405 0.53 19.35 5.51
C GLY A 405 -0.34 19.10 6.75
N LYS A 406 -1.36 18.25 6.61
CA LYS A 406 -2.16 17.78 7.75
C LYS A 406 -1.36 16.83 8.63
N THR A 407 -1.70 16.78 9.92
CA THR A 407 -1.19 15.77 10.83
C THR A 407 -1.94 14.46 10.59
N PHE A 408 -1.21 13.41 10.22
CA PHE A 408 -1.79 12.09 10.05
C PHE A 408 -1.74 11.34 11.39
N ILE A 409 -2.81 11.49 12.18
CA ILE A 409 -2.95 10.84 13.48
C ILE A 409 -2.79 9.33 13.36
N GLN A 410 -3.38 8.72 12.33
CA GLN A 410 -3.30 7.28 12.07
C GLN A 410 -1.87 6.75 11.81
N TRP A 411 -0.90 7.61 11.48
CA TRP A 411 0.49 7.20 11.26
C TRP A 411 1.32 7.21 12.54
N LYS A 412 0.73 7.64 13.66
CA LYS A 412 1.42 7.67 14.94
C LYS A 412 1.62 6.24 15.47
N PRO A 413 2.70 6.01 16.23
CA PRO A 413 3.06 4.66 16.64
C PRO A 413 1.92 3.97 17.40
N MET A 414 1.88 2.63 17.36
CA MET A 414 0.92 1.77 18.09
C MET A 414 -0.53 1.76 17.58
N GLY A 415 -1.04 2.86 17.02
CA GLY A 415 -2.47 3.04 16.76
C GLY A 415 -3.08 2.00 15.81
N LEU A 416 -2.36 1.63 14.74
CA LEU A 416 -2.84 0.68 13.74
C LEU A 416 -2.70 -0.76 14.24
N PHE A 417 -1.64 -1.10 14.97
CA PHE A 417 -1.54 -2.41 15.59
C PHE A 417 -2.77 -2.70 16.45
N ASN A 418 -3.11 -1.78 17.35
CA ASN A 418 -4.20 -1.95 18.29
C ASN A 418 -5.56 -2.10 17.59
N ALA A 419 -5.81 -1.39 16.50
CA ALA A 419 -7.15 -1.34 15.89
C ALA A 419 -7.32 -2.25 14.66
N MET A 420 -6.24 -2.52 13.92
CA MET A 420 -6.29 -3.28 12.66
C MET A 420 -5.66 -4.68 12.79
N ILE A 421 -4.67 -4.87 13.68
CA ILE A 421 -3.94 -6.14 13.82
C ILE A 421 -4.42 -6.94 15.03
N ALA A 422 -4.56 -6.32 16.20
CA ALA A 422 -4.94 -6.99 17.42
C ALA A 422 -6.27 -7.77 17.34
N PRO A 423 -7.32 -7.27 16.65
CA PRO A 423 -8.56 -8.04 16.44
C PRO A 423 -8.38 -9.34 15.65
N LEU A 424 -7.28 -9.47 14.89
CA LEU A 424 -7.01 -10.61 14.01
C LEU A 424 -6.24 -11.74 14.71
N LEU A 425 -5.65 -11.49 15.88
CA LEU A 425 -4.65 -12.39 16.50
C LEU A 425 -5.20 -13.76 16.90
N LYS A 426 -6.51 -13.91 17.09
CA LYS A 426 -7.16 -15.21 17.33
C LYS A 426 -7.39 -16.00 16.04
N TYR A 427 -7.38 -15.35 14.87
CA TYR A 427 -7.51 -16.00 13.57
C TYR A 427 -6.16 -16.60 13.15
N LYS A 428 -6.17 -17.89 12.78
CA LYS A 428 -4.97 -18.57 12.31
C LYS A 428 -4.67 -18.18 10.87
N ILE A 429 -3.39 -17.98 10.58
CA ILE A 429 -2.88 -17.59 9.26
C ILE A 429 -1.70 -18.47 8.85
N LYS A 430 -1.57 -18.71 7.54
CA LYS A 430 -0.44 -19.39 6.88
C LYS A 430 0.82 -18.54 6.94
N GLY A 431 0.69 -17.22 6.76
CA GLY A 431 1.81 -16.29 6.67
C GLY A 431 1.37 -14.85 6.45
N VAL A 432 2.37 -13.97 6.37
CA VAL A 432 2.21 -12.53 6.14
C VAL A 432 2.91 -12.14 4.84
N ILE A 433 2.25 -11.31 4.03
CA ILE A 433 2.92 -10.51 2.99
C ILE A 433 2.92 -9.04 3.38
N TRP A 434 4.07 -8.38 3.28
CA TRP A 434 4.32 -7.04 3.79
C TRP A 434 4.96 -6.14 2.72
N TYR A 435 4.35 -5.00 2.42
CA TYR A 435 4.94 -4.01 1.51
C TYR A 435 4.92 -2.62 2.13
N GLN A 436 6.06 -2.26 2.72
CA GLN A 436 6.28 -0.99 3.39
C GLN A 436 7.76 -0.63 3.42
N GLY A 437 8.02 0.66 3.46
CA GLY A 437 9.35 1.21 3.69
C GLY A 437 9.46 2.68 3.36
N GLU A 438 8.65 3.17 2.43
CA GLU A 438 8.75 4.52 1.86
C GLU A 438 8.56 5.60 2.94
N SER A 439 7.70 5.38 3.94
CA SER A 439 7.51 6.31 5.07
C SER A 439 8.62 6.27 6.13
N ASN A 440 9.60 5.36 6.01
CA ASN A 440 10.74 5.24 6.92
C ASN A 440 12.08 5.60 6.25
N ILE A 441 12.08 6.10 5.01
CA ILE A 441 13.30 6.42 4.24
C ILE A 441 14.27 7.31 5.01
N SER A 442 13.78 8.40 5.62
CA SER A 442 14.62 9.32 6.40
C SER A 442 15.24 8.70 7.66
N ARG A 443 14.81 7.49 8.04
CA ARG A 443 15.28 6.72 9.21
C ARG A 443 15.75 5.32 8.80
N ALA A 444 16.28 5.17 7.59
CA ALA A 444 16.67 3.86 7.04
C ALA A 444 17.62 3.05 7.94
N ILE A 445 18.52 3.73 8.66
CA ILE A 445 19.46 3.08 9.59
C ILE A 445 18.70 2.48 10.78
N GLU A 446 17.74 3.20 11.36
CA GLU A 446 16.91 2.68 12.45
C GLU A 446 16.01 1.53 11.98
N TYR A 447 15.54 1.60 10.72
CA TYR A 447 14.70 0.55 10.12
C TYR A 447 15.35 -0.84 10.18
N ARG A 448 16.70 -0.92 10.16
CA ARG A 448 17.47 -2.16 10.37
C ARG A 448 17.14 -2.87 11.69
N LYS A 449 16.70 -2.13 12.70
CA LYS A 449 16.25 -2.66 14.01
C LYS A 449 14.74 -2.74 14.09
N LEU A 450 14.04 -1.67 13.65
CA LEU A 450 12.59 -1.54 13.74
C LEU A 450 11.83 -2.66 13.01
N PHE A 451 12.22 -2.95 11.77
CA PHE A 451 11.48 -3.92 10.96
C PHE A 451 11.65 -5.37 11.47
N PRO A 452 12.86 -5.85 11.82
CA PRO A 452 13.00 -7.13 12.52
C PRO A 452 12.24 -7.21 13.85
N ALA A 453 12.15 -6.11 14.61
CA ALA A 453 11.36 -6.06 15.85
C ALA A 453 9.86 -6.23 15.58
N LEU A 454 9.32 -5.57 14.54
CA LEU A 454 7.93 -5.76 14.09
C LEU A 454 7.64 -7.22 13.72
N ILE A 455 8.53 -7.87 12.95
CA ILE A 455 8.36 -9.28 12.56
C ILE A 455 8.30 -10.19 13.81
N LYS A 456 9.21 -9.98 14.77
CA LYS A 456 9.24 -10.74 16.02
C LYS A 456 8.01 -10.49 16.88
N ASP A 457 7.57 -9.25 16.97
CA ASP A 457 6.36 -8.84 17.69
C ASP A 457 5.14 -9.59 17.17
N TRP A 458 4.91 -9.56 15.85
CA TRP A 458 3.78 -10.25 15.25
C TRP A 458 3.86 -11.76 15.46
N ARG A 459 5.04 -12.37 15.24
CA ARG A 459 5.27 -13.80 15.53
C ARG A 459 4.93 -14.17 16.98
N LYS A 460 5.29 -13.32 17.94
CA LYS A 460 4.99 -13.48 19.36
C LYS A 460 3.47 -13.44 19.60
N HIS A 461 2.77 -12.46 19.05
CA HIS A 461 1.31 -12.31 19.21
C HIS A 461 0.52 -13.46 18.58
N TRP A 462 0.92 -13.94 17.40
CA TRP A 462 0.32 -15.14 16.78
C TRP A 462 0.77 -16.46 17.42
N ARG A 463 1.72 -16.41 18.36
CA ARG A 463 2.34 -17.58 19.01
C ARG A 463 2.91 -18.56 17.98
N ASN A 464 3.55 -18.03 16.94
CA ASN A 464 4.18 -18.80 15.88
C ASN A 464 5.52 -18.13 15.50
N ASN A 465 6.61 -18.57 16.14
CA ASN A 465 7.96 -18.08 15.84
C ASN A 465 8.46 -18.44 14.43
N LYS A 466 7.81 -19.40 13.77
CA LYS A 466 8.08 -19.83 12.40
C LYS A 466 7.09 -19.27 11.38
N LEU A 467 6.24 -18.31 11.76
CA LEU A 467 5.28 -17.70 10.84
C LEU A 467 6.04 -17.11 9.63
N PRO A 468 5.77 -17.59 8.41
CA PRO A 468 6.33 -17.01 7.20
C PRO A 468 6.03 -15.52 7.12
N PHE A 469 7.08 -14.71 6.96
CA PHE A 469 6.97 -13.26 6.83
C PHE A 469 7.68 -12.83 5.56
N LEU A 470 6.90 -12.63 4.50
CA LEU A 470 7.40 -12.31 3.17
C LEU A 470 7.22 -10.81 2.94
N PHE A 471 8.23 -10.14 2.41
CA PHE A 471 8.17 -8.70 2.21
C PHE A 471 8.73 -8.28 0.87
N VAL A 472 8.46 -7.03 0.49
CA VAL A 472 8.88 -6.46 -0.79
C VAL A 472 9.97 -5.44 -0.55
N GLN A 473 11.13 -5.63 -1.18
CA GLN A 473 12.19 -4.63 -1.21
C GLN A 473 11.72 -3.43 -2.02
N LEU A 474 12.03 -2.20 -1.60
CA LEU A 474 11.56 -1.01 -2.32
C LEU A 474 12.06 -0.97 -3.77
N PRO A 475 11.21 -0.54 -4.72
CA PRO A 475 11.56 -0.45 -6.13
C PRO A 475 12.49 0.73 -6.38
N ASN A 476 12.96 0.93 -7.61
CA ASN A 476 13.55 2.19 -8.05
C ASN A 476 12.52 3.32 -8.07
N TYR A 477 12.92 4.52 -7.66
CA TYR A 477 12.05 5.70 -7.64
C TYR A 477 12.88 6.99 -7.66
N GLY A 478 12.38 8.05 -8.29
CA GLY A 478 13.09 9.33 -8.41
C GLY A 478 13.97 9.42 -9.66
N GLN A 479 14.59 10.59 -9.84
CA GLN A 479 15.48 10.83 -10.99
C GLN A 479 16.66 9.86 -10.97
N PRO A 480 17.05 9.33 -12.14
CA PRO A 480 18.25 8.50 -12.23
C PRO A 480 19.50 9.31 -11.86
N SER A 481 20.46 8.65 -11.23
CA SER A 481 21.78 9.22 -10.98
C SER A 481 22.79 8.59 -11.94
N SER A 482 23.44 9.42 -12.77
CA SER A 482 24.50 8.95 -13.67
C SER A 482 25.82 8.69 -12.95
N GLU A 483 26.01 9.28 -11.76
CA GLU A 483 27.21 9.11 -10.95
C GLU A 483 26.92 8.38 -9.64
N PRO A 484 27.92 7.70 -9.03
CA PRO A 484 27.77 7.12 -7.70
C PRO A 484 27.35 8.17 -6.67
N THR A 485 26.29 7.89 -5.92
CA THR A 485 25.74 8.80 -4.90
C THR A 485 25.45 8.06 -3.60
N GLU A 486 25.34 8.81 -2.51
CA GLU A 486 24.67 8.31 -1.31
C GLU A 486 23.15 8.34 -1.51
N SER A 487 22.46 7.40 -0.87
CA SER A 487 21.02 7.21 -1.06
C SER A 487 20.38 6.61 0.19
N TRP A 488 19.48 7.39 0.81
CA TRP A 488 18.63 6.91 1.91
C TRP A 488 17.69 5.79 1.45
N TRP A 489 17.29 5.80 0.19
CA TRP A 489 16.47 4.76 -0.40
C TRP A 489 17.23 3.45 -0.56
N ALA A 490 18.47 3.49 -1.03
CA ALA A 490 19.36 2.32 -1.09
C ALA A 490 19.68 1.79 0.31
N LEU A 491 19.92 2.66 1.30
CA LEU A 491 20.08 2.27 2.70
C LEU A 491 18.84 1.54 3.25
N LEU A 492 17.63 1.95 2.87
CA LEU A 492 16.42 1.25 3.30
C LEU A 492 16.27 -0.10 2.58
N ARG A 493 16.59 -0.19 1.29
CA ARG A 493 16.64 -1.49 0.58
C ARG A 493 17.62 -2.44 1.23
N GLU A 494 18.77 -1.93 1.68
CA GLU A 494 19.75 -2.70 2.43
C GLU A 494 19.18 -3.15 3.79
N ALA A 495 18.46 -2.29 4.51
CA ALA A 495 17.79 -2.65 5.75
C ALA A 495 16.75 -3.79 5.56
N GLN A 496 16.00 -3.75 4.46
CA GLN A 496 15.10 -4.83 4.06
C GLN A 496 15.87 -6.12 3.73
N LEU A 497 16.97 -6.03 2.98
CA LEU A 497 17.84 -7.19 2.70
C LEU A 497 18.38 -7.82 4.00
N MET A 498 18.83 -6.99 4.96
CA MET A 498 19.33 -7.46 6.25
C MET A 498 18.27 -8.21 7.07
N ALA A 499 16.97 -7.92 6.88
CA ALA A 499 15.89 -8.63 7.57
C ALA A 499 15.81 -10.12 7.18
N LEU A 500 16.39 -10.53 6.04
CA LEU A 500 16.51 -11.94 5.65
C LEU A 500 17.35 -12.79 6.63
N LYS A 501 18.13 -12.16 7.52
CA LYS A 501 18.82 -12.87 8.61
C LYS A 501 17.85 -13.54 9.59
N LEU A 502 16.59 -13.08 9.65
CA LEU A 502 15.55 -13.76 10.43
C LEU A 502 15.07 -15.02 9.67
N PRO A 503 14.97 -16.18 10.33
CA PRO A 503 14.46 -17.38 9.69
C PRO A 503 13.00 -17.21 9.27
N TYR A 504 12.54 -18.01 8.30
CA TYR A 504 11.18 -17.97 7.74
C TYR A 504 10.80 -16.59 7.17
N THR A 505 11.76 -15.86 6.63
CA THR A 505 11.54 -14.60 5.92
C THR A 505 11.93 -14.71 4.45
N GLY A 506 11.25 -13.98 3.59
CA GLY A 506 11.53 -13.92 2.15
C GLY A 506 11.36 -12.50 1.63
N MET A 507 12.12 -12.14 0.59
CA MET A 507 12.16 -10.78 0.05
C MET A 507 11.99 -10.78 -1.46
N ALA A 508 10.86 -10.26 -1.95
CA ALA A 508 10.69 -9.95 -3.36
C ALA A 508 11.52 -8.70 -3.71
N VAL A 509 12.58 -8.88 -4.49
CA VAL A 509 13.36 -7.77 -5.08
C VAL A 509 12.51 -7.11 -6.16
N THR A 510 12.46 -5.77 -6.21
CA THR A 510 11.63 -5.02 -7.18
C THR A 510 12.37 -3.85 -7.84
N ILE A 511 13.71 -3.91 -7.84
CA ILE A 511 14.57 -2.83 -8.35
C ILE A 511 14.32 -2.44 -9.81
N ASP A 512 13.71 -3.34 -10.58
CA ASP A 512 13.38 -3.24 -12.00
C ASP A 512 11.89 -2.97 -12.30
N ILE A 513 11.06 -2.89 -11.25
CA ILE A 513 9.61 -2.72 -11.38
C ILE A 513 9.19 -1.25 -11.19
N GLY A 514 10.03 -0.44 -10.56
CA GLY A 514 9.73 0.93 -10.23
C GLY A 514 9.72 1.89 -11.43
N GLU A 515 9.13 3.05 -11.19
CA GLU A 515 9.02 4.13 -12.16
C GLU A 515 9.66 5.38 -11.56
N TRP A 516 10.52 6.07 -12.31
CA TRP A 516 11.21 7.27 -11.82
C TRP A 516 10.22 8.36 -11.36
N ASN A 517 9.04 8.39 -11.98
CA ASN A 517 8.03 9.43 -11.85
C ASN A 517 6.77 9.01 -11.06
N ASP A 518 6.71 7.78 -10.54
CA ASP A 518 5.59 7.28 -9.75
C ASP A 518 6.07 6.32 -8.65
N ILE A 519 5.82 6.69 -7.40
CA ILE A 519 6.18 5.89 -6.23
C ILE A 519 5.32 4.61 -6.12
N HIS A 520 4.25 4.51 -6.92
CA HIS A 520 3.31 3.41 -6.97
C HIS A 520 3.35 2.69 -8.33
N PRO A 521 4.44 1.96 -8.65
CA PRO A 521 4.57 1.32 -9.95
C PRO A 521 3.41 0.35 -10.23
N LEU A 522 2.93 0.33 -11.48
CA LEU A 522 1.73 -0.42 -11.85
C LEU A 522 1.96 -1.92 -12.08
N ASN A 523 3.21 -2.35 -12.31
CA ASN A 523 3.53 -3.77 -12.47
C ASN A 523 3.47 -4.52 -11.11
N LYS A 524 2.26 -4.75 -10.60
CA LYS A 524 2.00 -5.53 -9.37
C LYS A 524 2.00 -7.03 -9.59
N LYS A 525 1.83 -7.49 -10.83
CA LYS A 525 1.83 -8.92 -11.18
C LYS A 525 3.17 -9.56 -10.84
N ASP A 526 4.27 -8.94 -11.24
CA ASP A 526 5.61 -9.49 -10.96
C ASP A 526 5.99 -9.41 -9.49
N VAL A 527 5.51 -8.39 -8.76
CA VAL A 527 5.65 -8.34 -7.29
C VAL A 527 4.95 -9.53 -6.63
N GLY A 528 3.69 -9.80 -7.02
CA GLY A 528 2.90 -10.92 -6.50
C GLY A 528 3.57 -12.28 -6.81
N LYS A 529 4.03 -12.47 -8.04
CA LYS A 529 4.78 -13.67 -8.47
C LYS A 529 6.04 -13.91 -7.65
N ARG A 530 6.85 -12.87 -7.44
CA ARG A 530 8.10 -12.97 -6.66
C ARG A 530 7.82 -13.31 -5.20
N LEU A 531 6.74 -12.76 -4.62
CA LEU A 531 6.29 -13.18 -3.28
C LEU A 531 5.81 -14.65 -3.28
N ALA A 532 5.10 -15.10 -4.31
CA ALA A 532 4.58 -16.46 -4.42
C ALA A 532 5.73 -17.48 -4.49
N LEU A 533 6.81 -17.19 -5.22
CA LEU A 533 8.02 -18.00 -5.23
C LEU A 533 8.63 -18.18 -3.83
N TRP A 534 8.73 -17.10 -3.06
CA TRP A 534 9.17 -17.18 -1.67
C TRP A 534 8.20 -17.96 -0.77
N ALA A 535 6.89 -17.81 -0.96
CA ALA A 535 5.89 -18.60 -0.25
C ALA A 535 6.04 -20.10 -0.55
N ARG A 536 6.19 -20.48 -1.83
CA ARG A 536 6.42 -21.88 -2.24
C ARG A 536 7.62 -22.48 -1.51
N LYS A 537 8.72 -21.72 -1.41
CA LYS A 537 9.92 -22.15 -0.68
C LYS A 537 9.71 -22.27 0.82
N ILE A 538 9.15 -21.23 1.45
CA ILE A 538 9.15 -21.08 2.92
C ILE A 538 7.89 -21.68 3.56
N ALA A 539 6.72 -21.38 3.01
CA ALA A 539 5.42 -21.75 3.58
C ALA A 539 4.91 -23.11 3.09
N TYR A 540 5.30 -23.51 1.87
CA TYR A 540 4.92 -24.81 1.28
C TYR A 540 6.08 -25.81 1.23
N GLY A 541 7.31 -25.36 1.49
CA GLY A 541 8.46 -26.25 1.69
C GLY A 541 9.05 -26.84 0.42
N GLU A 542 8.73 -26.30 -0.77
CA GLU A 542 9.27 -26.75 -2.04
C GLU A 542 10.82 -26.68 -2.04
N LYS A 543 11.46 -27.76 -2.48
CA LYS A 543 12.93 -27.90 -2.41
C LYS A 543 13.61 -27.35 -3.65
N ASP A 544 13.17 -27.77 -4.82
CA ASP A 544 13.86 -27.60 -6.10
C ASP A 544 13.24 -26.49 -6.96
N ILE A 545 13.20 -25.28 -6.41
CA ILE A 545 12.73 -24.09 -7.12
C ILE A 545 13.72 -22.93 -7.02
N VAL A 546 13.79 -22.11 -8.07
CA VAL A 546 14.47 -20.82 -8.04
C VAL A 546 13.47 -19.78 -7.55
N TYR A 547 13.70 -19.25 -6.35
CA TYR A 547 12.75 -18.37 -5.66
C TYR A 547 13.29 -16.96 -5.38
N SER A 548 14.55 -16.71 -5.70
CA SER A 548 15.19 -15.41 -5.50
C SER A 548 16.20 -15.17 -6.62
N GLY A 549 16.41 -13.90 -6.94
CA GLY A 549 17.51 -13.45 -7.78
C GLY A 549 18.82 -13.39 -6.99
N PRO A 550 19.94 -13.03 -7.63
CA PRO A 550 21.25 -13.04 -7.00
C PRO A 550 21.32 -12.16 -5.73
N ILE A 551 21.88 -12.71 -4.66
CA ILE A 551 22.16 -11.98 -3.42
C ILE A 551 23.66 -12.01 -3.15
N TYR A 552 24.26 -10.83 -2.94
CA TYR A 552 25.69 -10.73 -2.62
C TYR A 552 26.03 -11.52 -1.36
N LYS A 553 27.08 -12.35 -1.45
CA LYS A 553 27.58 -13.19 -0.36
C LYS A 553 28.89 -12.66 0.24
N LYS A 554 29.88 -12.44 -0.64
CA LYS A 554 31.23 -12.02 -0.25
C LYS A 554 32.00 -11.47 -1.44
N MET A 555 33.11 -10.82 -1.15
CA MET A 555 34.07 -10.35 -2.16
C MET A 555 35.48 -10.91 -1.90
N LYS A 556 36.29 -10.99 -2.96
CA LYS A 556 37.73 -11.28 -2.90
C LYS A 556 38.47 -10.25 -3.75
N LYS A 557 39.44 -9.55 -3.16
CA LYS A 557 40.33 -8.64 -3.87
C LYS A 557 41.37 -9.45 -4.65
N LYS A 558 41.64 -9.08 -5.90
CA LYS A 558 42.66 -9.70 -6.76
C LYS A 558 43.31 -8.61 -7.62
N GLY A 559 44.49 -8.14 -7.22
CA GLY A 559 45.16 -7.03 -7.92
C GLY A 559 44.29 -5.76 -7.96
N GLY A 560 44.06 -5.23 -9.16
CA GLY A 560 43.19 -4.07 -9.41
C GLY A 560 41.70 -4.39 -9.53
N GLU A 561 41.28 -5.60 -9.17
CA GLU A 561 39.91 -6.09 -9.36
C GLU A 561 39.29 -6.60 -8.05
N ILE A 562 37.97 -6.61 -8.00
CA ILE A 562 37.18 -7.26 -6.95
C ILE A 562 36.30 -8.35 -7.58
N ILE A 563 36.45 -9.58 -7.12
CA ILE A 563 35.59 -10.70 -7.48
C ILE A 563 34.47 -10.84 -6.44
N LEU A 564 33.24 -10.66 -6.88
CA LEU A 564 32.02 -10.82 -6.11
C LEU A 564 31.47 -12.24 -6.26
N TYR A 565 30.91 -12.77 -5.17
CA TYR A 565 30.27 -14.08 -5.12
C TYR A 565 28.82 -13.92 -4.71
N PHE A 566 27.92 -14.60 -5.42
CA PHE A 566 26.48 -14.52 -5.20
C PHE A 566 25.89 -15.85 -4.75
N GLU A 567 24.91 -15.77 -3.84
CA GLU A 567 23.90 -16.79 -3.63
C GLU A 567 22.75 -16.58 -4.62
N HIS A 568 21.87 -17.58 -4.75
CA HIS A 568 20.66 -17.49 -5.59
C HIS A 568 20.91 -17.16 -7.07
N ALA A 569 22.06 -17.61 -7.61
CA ALA A 569 22.36 -17.49 -9.03
C ALA A 569 21.52 -18.41 -9.92
N GLY A 570 20.62 -19.24 -9.37
CA GLY A 570 19.79 -20.17 -10.14
C GLY A 570 20.61 -21.10 -11.04
N SER A 571 20.23 -21.19 -12.32
CA SER A 571 21.02 -21.89 -13.34
C SER A 571 22.23 -21.09 -13.85
N GLY A 572 22.34 -19.80 -13.52
CA GLY A 572 23.50 -18.94 -13.74
C GLY A 572 23.14 -17.46 -13.72
N LEU A 573 24.16 -16.60 -13.58
CA LEU A 573 24.00 -15.16 -13.74
C LEU A 573 23.87 -14.78 -15.22
N VAL A 574 23.15 -13.70 -15.49
CA VAL A 574 23.00 -13.10 -16.81
C VAL A 574 22.90 -11.58 -16.70
N ALA A 575 23.39 -10.86 -17.71
CA ALA A 575 23.12 -9.45 -17.89
C ALA A 575 21.85 -9.28 -18.72
N LYS A 576 20.91 -8.46 -18.26
CA LYS A 576 19.76 -8.06 -19.08
C LYS A 576 20.20 -6.90 -19.98
N GLY A 577 20.77 -7.25 -21.14
CA GLY A 577 21.43 -6.33 -22.06
C GLY A 577 22.75 -6.91 -22.56
N THR A 578 23.56 -6.11 -23.24
CA THR A 578 24.86 -6.55 -23.79
C THR A 578 25.97 -6.58 -22.74
N GLU A 579 26.03 -5.55 -21.88
CA GLU A 579 27.08 -5.39 -20.86
C GLU A 579 26.46 -5.24 -19.47
N LEU A 580 27.19 -5.69 -18.42
CA LEU A 580 26.78 -5.46 -17.04
C LEU A 580 26.97 -4.00 -16.63
N GLN A 581 25.95 -3.44 -15.98
CA GLN A 581 25.90 -2.05 -15.56
C GLN A 581 25.47 -1.92 -14.08
N GLY A 582 25.55 -0.71 -13.55
CA GLY A 582 25.11 -0.38 -12.19
C GLY A 582 26.13 -0.67 -11.09
N PHE A 583 27.39 -0.92 -11.43
CA PHE A 583 28.48 -1.12 -10.46
C PHE A 583 29.30 0.15 -10.24
N SER A 584 29.68 0.40 -8.99
CA SER A 584 30.68 1.40 -8.62
C SER A 584 31.72 0.79 -7.69
N ILE A 585 32.95 1.31 -7.76
CA ILE A 585 34.12 0.78 -7.04
C ILE A 585 34.90 1.92 -6.39
N ALA A 586 35.46 1.68 -5.21
CA ALA A 586 36.22 2.67 -4.45
C ALA A 586 37.54 2.10 -3.94
N GLY A 587 38.54 2.97 -3.83
CA GLY A 587 39.80 2.72 -3.13
C GLY A 587 39.73 3.06 -1.65
N GLN A 588 40.89 3.10 -0.98
CA GLN A 588 40.98 3.47 0.44
C GLN A 588 40.55 4.92 0.73
N ASP A 589 40.51 5.77 -0.30
CA ASP A 589 40.02 7.16 -0.24
C ASP A 589 38.49 7.26 -0.13
N LYS A 590 37.78 6.14 -0.21
CA LYS A 590 36.32 6.01 -0.11
C LYS A 590 35.54 6.73 -1.21
N LYS A 591 36.19 7.13 -2.30
CA LYS A 591 35.54 7.79 -3.43
C LYS A 591 35.08 6.75 -4.44
N PHE A 592 33.77 6.58 -4.56
CA PHE A 592 33.19 5.68 -5.56
C PHE A 592 33.24 6.31 -6.95
N VAL A 593 33.64 5.51 -7.93
CA VAL A 593 33.54 5.82 -9.37
C VAL A 593 32.81 4.69 -10.08
N GLY A 594 32.26 4.97 -11.27
CA GLY A 594 31.70 3.92 -12.14
C GLY A 594 32.72 2.82 -12.43
N ALA A 595 32.24 1.57 -12.50
CA ALA A 595 33.06 0.39 -12.70
C ALA A 595 32.58 -0.47 -13.87
N LYS A 596 33.54 -1.11 -14.56
CA LYS A 596 33.27 -2.19 -15.52
C LYS A 596 33.03 -3.49 -14.74
N ALA A 597 32.19 -4.36 -15.27
CA ALA A 597 31.87 -5.63 -14.65
C ALA A 597 31.64 -6.76 -15.67
N GLU A 598 32.06 -7.98 -15.34
CA GLU A 598 31.88 -9.17 -16.18
C GLU A 598 31.48 -10.38 -15.35
N ILE A 599 30.60 -11.22 -15.91
CA ILE A 599 30.20 -12.48 -15.27
C ILE A 599 31.27 -13.54 -15.53
N ILE A 600 31.92 -14.02 -14.48
CA ILE A 600 32.99 -15.02 -14.55
C ILE A 600 32.58 -16.34 -13.91
N GLY A 601 31.77 -17.10 -14.64
CA GLY A 601 31.23 -18.40 -14.22
C GLY A 601 29.81 -18.31 -13.67
N LYS A 602 29.32 -19.39 -13.04
CA LYS A 602 27.90 -19.54 -12.69
C LYS A 602 27.38 -18.47 -11.72
N ASN A 603 28.18 -18.03 -10.75
CA ASN A 603 27.73 -17.21 -9.61
C ASN A 603 28.71 -16.12 -9.18
N LYS A 604 29.56 -15.65 -10.11
CA LYS A 604 30.60 -14.65 -9.80
C LYS A 604 30.59 -13.52 -10.80
N VAL A 605 30.94 -12.32 -10.32
CA VAL A 605 31.15 -11.13 -11.14
C VAL A 605 32.51 -10.55 -10.78
N VAL A 606 33.34 -10.23 -11.76
CA VAL A 606 34.55 -9.42 -11.57
C VAL A 606 34.23 -7.97 -11.84
N VAL A 607 34.73 -7.05 -11.00
CA VAL A 607 34.46 -5.61 -11.07
C VAL A 607 35.78 -4.86 -10.97
N TRP A 608 35.99 -3.88 -11.86
CA TRP A 608 37.22 -3.08 -11.90
C TRP A 608 36.97 -1.67 -12.46
N SER A 609 37.93 -0.77 -12.22
CA SER A 609 37.95 0.56 -12.84
C SER A 609 39.39 0.99 -13.06
N GLU A 610 39.69 1.53 -14.24
CA GLU A 610 41.02 2.04 -14.58
C GLU A 610 41.47 3.18 -13.65
N LYS A 611 40.49 3.89 -13.06
CA LYS A 611 40.66 4.98 -12.08
C LYS A 611 40.99 4.49 -10.66
N VAL A 612 40.78 3.20 -10.34
CA VAL A 612 40.97 2.66 -8.98
C VAL A 612 41.96 1.49 -9.01
N LYS A 613 43.24 1.78 -8.75
CA LYS A 613 44.32 0.76 -8.82
C LYS A 613 44.31 -0.25 -7.67
N LYS A 614 43.83 0.14 -6.49
CA LYS A 614 43.78 -0.70 -5.27
C LYS A 614 42.37 -0.69 -4.68
N PRO A 615 41.40 -1.38 -5.31
CA PRO A 615 40.02 -1.32 -4.87
C PRO A 615 39.80 -2.03 -3.53
N VAL A 616 38.93 -1.47 -2.70
CA VAL A 616 38.58 -2.01 -1.38
C VAL A 616 37.08 -2.18 -1.17
N ALA A 617 36.23 -1.54 -1.99
CA ALA A 617 34.78 -1.65 -1.88
C ALA A 617 34.09 -1.59 -3.26
N VAL A 618 32.94 -2.26 -3.37
CA VAL A 618 32.03 -2.25 -4.51
C VAL A 618 30.61 -1.97 -4.02
N ARG A 619 29.83 -1.26 -4.85
CA ARG A 619 28.39 -1.12 -4.71
C ARG A 619 27.71 -1.53 -6.01
N TYR A 620 26.52 -2.10 -5.90
CA TYR A 620 25.66 -2.43 -7.04
C TYR A 620 24.28 -1.81 -6.84
N ALA A 621 23.78 -1.11 -7.86
CA ALA A 621 22.47 -0.48 -7.88
C ALA A 621 22.20 0.44 -6.66
N TRP A 622 23.23 1.15 -6.21
CA TRP A 622 23.20 1.99 -5.01
C TRP A 622 22.80 3.43 -5.31
N ALA A 623 21.52 3.63 -5.60
CA ALA A 623 20.89 4.93 -5.81
C ALA A 623 19.37 4.83 -5.56
N ASP A 624 18.68 5.97 -5.48
CA ASP A 624 17.21 6.00 -5.42
C ASP A 624 16.62 5.35 -6.68
N ASN A 625 17.13 5.74 -7.85
CA ASN A 625 16.85 5.11 -9.13
C ASN A 625 18.16 4.73 -9.86
N PRO A 626 18.66 3.50 -9.71
CA PRO A 626 19.85 3.02 -10.40
C PRO A 626 19.50 2.55 -11.81
N GLU A 627 19.23 3.50 -12.70
CA GLU A 627 18.95 3.21 -14.11
C GLU A 627 20.09 2.39 -14.75
N GLY A 628 19.71 1.41 -15.57
CA GLY A 628 20.65 0.48 -16.20
C GLY A 628 21.08 -0.71 -15.32
N ALA A 629 20.74 -0.76 -14.03
CA ALA A 629 21.04 -1.94 -13.19
C ALA A 629 20.41 -3.22 -13.78
N ASN A 630 21.25 -4.17 -14.21
CA ASN A 630 20.83 -5.26 -15.08
C ASN A 630 21.44 -6.63 -14.76
N LEU A 631 21.93 -6.87 -13.54
CA LEU A 631 22.33 -8.21 -13.10
C LEU A 631 21.12 -9.04 -12.69
N TYR A 632 20.94 -10.20 -13.33
CA TYR A 632 19.86 -11.16 -13.08
C TYR A 632 20.41 -12.57 -12.93
N ASN A 633 19.57 -13.51 -12.49
CA ASN A 633 19.77 -14.92 -12.82
C ASN A 633 19.03 -15.27 -14.13
N LYS A 634 19.33 -16.44 -14.70
CA LYS A 634 18.72 -16.94 -15.95
C LYS A 634 17.22 -17.19 -15.85
N GLU A 635 16.67 -17.27 -14.64
CA GLU A 635 15.22 -17.36 -14.36
C GLU A 635 14.56 -15.98 -14.23
N GLU A 636 15.22 -14.94 -14.73
CA GLU A 636 14.70 -13.57 -14.84
C GLU A 636 14.38 -12.88 -13.50
N LEU A 637 15.05 -13.30 -12.41
CA LEU A 637 14.97 -12.61 -11.12
C LEU A 637 16.16 -11.65 -10.92
N PRO A 638 15.90 -10.37 -10.61
CA PRO A 638 16.94 -9.35 -10.49
C PRO A 638 17.79 -9.56 -9.23
N ALA A 639 19.06 -9.16 -9.32
CA ALA A 639 19.93 -9.10 -8.16
C ALA A 639 19.47 -8.01 -7.19
N SER A 640 19.56 -8.29 -5.88
CA SER A 640 19.28 -7.28 -4.87
C SER A 640 20.41 -6.24 -4.82
N PRO A 641 20.12 -4.92 -4.71
CA PRO A 641 21.13 -3.90 -4.47
C PRO A 641 21.96 -4.19 -3.21
N PHE A 642 23.26 -3.89 -3.25
CA PHE A 642 24.15 -4.12 -2.13
C PHE A 642 25.34 -3.16 -2.12
N ARG A 643 26.02 -3.12 -0.96
CA ARG A 643 27.35 -2.53 -0.79
C ARG A 643 28.27 -3.50 -0.06
N THR A 644 29.58 -3.39 -0.28
CA THR A 644 30.59 -4.18 0.46
C THR A 644 31.30 -3.36 1.54
N ASP A 645 31.13 -2.04 1.56
CA ASP A 645 31.61 -1.16 2.62
C ASP A 645 30.65 -1.09 3.81
N ASN A 646 31.16 -0.61 4.93
CA ASN A 646 30.41 -0.31 6.15
C ASN A 646 30.53 1.17 6.56
N TRP A 647 30.89 2.02 5.60
CA TRP A 647 31.16 3.44 5.84
C TRP A 647 29.89 4.22 6.17
#